data_AF-A0A8B9SCY3-F1
#
_entry.id   AF-A0A8B9SCY3-F1
#
_cell.length_a   1.000
_cell.length_b   1.000
_cell.length_c   1.000
_cell.angle_alpha   90.00
_cell.angle_beta   90.00
_cell.angle_gamma   90.00
#
_symmetry.space_group_name_H-M   'P 1'
#
loop_
_entity.id
_entity.type
_entity.pdbx_description
1 polymer ?
#
loop_
_entity_poly.entity_id
_entity_poly.type
_entity_poly.pdbx_seq_one_letter_code
_entity_poly.pdbx_strand_id
1 'polypeptide(L)'
;ISDALIPDFPVPFYRDALSQQGCDPFVQTQRSKLQHRRARINQQINKEMRMRAGAENLFRATSNHKVKETVALELSYVNSNLQLLKEELEELNSCMDVYQNDRYAELPSRPGRLLWRGKSGFEHYGEDGILFEKEIKEFMELRQAMRTPSRNEAGLELLMEYYNQLYFLDNRFFPPSKNLGVFFHWYDSLTGVPSHQRALAFEKGSVLFNIGALHTQIGARQDRASLPGVNRAIDAFQKAAGAFNYLKENFSNAPSLDMSASSLNMLVRLMIAQVQECVFEKVTLLQAQSDFLTQLQLAQEAARVEDVYSLVHQTMTQAHVKDYVPFSWTTMVHVKSEHFKALSHYFAAIALCDCPVASDAELPEHEKAFIQFHVTMPDGPSLRILLQDPEERRKLGKAHLKKAIMKHEEAMRIHSLCKILRKMDILQEVLSFAHKRSLSKYSEIDHEEDFFETGDAPDIHPKTHQKPEIKSPNFSQVKVTDLFHRLGPLSVFSAKNKWYPVRRVHLVRGENGFGFTLRGDSPVLIAGVIPGGCAAVTGLKEGDYIISVNGKDCRWSKHAEVVQLLKSTGAEGVEIGVITLQGSEGQKAVNKKAAVMSSGGGLLKNNKENSRKSLMNSKSASTLLVWNKKSKRSKNSTYSVPFTAVGDNEAMY
;
A
#
# COMPACT_ATOMS: atom_id res chain seq x y z
N ILE A 1 -6.83 2.26 -9.48
CA ILE A 1 -7.67 2.81 -8.41
C ILE A 1 -9.00 3.32 -8.99
N SER A 2 -9.03 4.30 -9.90
CA SER A 2 -10.27 4.67 -10.62
C SER A 2 -10.96 3.46 -11.26
N ASP A 3 -10.21 2.61 -11.99
CA ASP A 3 -10.74 1.38 -12.61
C ASP A 3 -11.40 0.44 -11.61
N ALA A 4 -10.89 0.38 -10.38
CA ALA A 4 -11.42 -0.51 -9.35
C ALA A 4 -12.75 -0.02 -8.77
N LEU A 5 -13.01 1.29 -8.84
CA LEU A 5 -14.27 1.89 -8.36
C LEU A 5 -15.43 1.69 -9.34
N ILE A 6 -15.14 1.34 -10.60
CA ILE A 6 -16.14 1.11 -11.63
C ILE A 6 -16.84 -0.23 -11.34
N PRO A 7 -18.19 -0.30 -11.41
CA PRO A 7 -18.89 -1.57 -11.33
C PRO A 7 -18.63 -2.39 -12.60
N ASP A 8 -17.97 -3.54 -12.45
CA ASP A 8 -17.99 -4.61 -13.46
C ASP A 8 -19.07 -5.61 -13.05
N PHE A 9 -20.21 -5.60 -13.77
CA PHE A 9 -21.26 -6.61 -13.68
C PHE A 9 -21.47 -7.25 -15.07
N PRO A 10 -21.84 -8.54 -15.14
CA PRO A 10 -21.92 -9.27 -16.40
C PRO A 10 -23.00 -8.69 -17.31
N VAL A 11 -22.58 -8.15 -18.46
CA VAL A 11 -23.43 -7.91 -19.63
C VAL A 11 -22.68 -8.45 -20.86
N PRO A 12 -23.36 -9.09 -21.84
CA PRO A 12 -22.70 -9.91 -22.87
C PRO A 12 -21.96 -9.07 -23.91
N PHE A 13 -20.81 -9.60 -24.34
CA PHE A 13 -20.10 -9.40 -25.61
C PHE A 13 -20.49 -8.20 -26.50
N TYR A 14 -19.57 -7.26 -26.67
CA TYR A 14 -19.20 -6.74 -28.00
C TYR A 14 -17.67 -6.53 -28.05
N ARG A 15 -16.98 -7.40 -28.79
CA ARG A 15 -15.57 -7.24 -29.18
C ARG A 15 -15.57 -6.85 -30.65
N ASP A 16 -15.20 -5.61 -30.96
CA ASP A 16 -14.76 -5.26 -32.30
C ASP A 16 -13.23 -5.28 -32.39
N ALA A 17 -12.75 -6.05 -33.36
CA ALA A 17 -11.36 -6.32 -33.64
C ALA A 17 -10.82 -5.31 -34.67
N LEU A 18 -9.81 -4.51 -34.32
CA LEU A 18 -9.03 -3.75 -35.31
C LEU A 18 -7.51 -3.70 -35.01
N SER A 19 -6.79 -4.46 -35.85
CA SER A 19 -5.52 -4.15 -36.53
C SER A 19 -4.31 -3.59 -35.75
N GLN A 20 -3.22 -4.37 -35.78
CA GLN A 20 -1.86 -4.02 -35.34
C GLN A 20 -1.16 -3.07 -36.32
N GLN A 21 -0.76 -1.89 -35.84
CA GLN A 21 0.31 -1.08 -36.42
C GLN A 21 1.11 -0.46 -35.27
N GLY A 22 2.44 -0.58 -35.33
CA GLY A 22 3.38 -0.01 -34.36
C GLY A 22 3.45 1.52 -34.48
N CYS A 23 3.87 2.20 -33.41
CA CYS A 23 4.01 3.65 -33.38
C CYS A 23 5.47 4.10 -33.27
N ASP A 24 5.76 5.13 -34.06
CA ASP A 24 7.00 5.90 -34.19
C ASP A 24 7.46 6.55 -32.86
N PRO A 25 8.74 6.43 -32.48
CA PRO A 25 9.30 6.95 -31.23
C PRO A 25 9.29 8.49 -31.06
N PHE A 26 8.93 9.27 -32.09
CA PHE A 26 8.86 10.74 -32.02
C PHE A 26 7.45 11.34 -31.92
N VAL A 27 6.40 10.51 -31.98
CA VAL A 27 5.02 10.99 -31.86
C VAL A 27 4.65 11.17 -30.39
N GLN A 28 4.34 12.42 -29.97
CA GLN A 28 3.72 12.66 -28.66
C GLN A 28 2.45 11.83 -28.54
N THR A 29 2.50 10.79 -27.70
CA THR A 29 1.34 9.95 -27.40
C THR A 29 0.19 10.82 -26.90
N GLN A 30 -1.07 10.48 -27.22
CA GLN A 30 -2.24 11.22 -26.72
C GLN A 30 -2.21 11.41 -25.19
N ARG A 31 -1.58 10.47 -24.48
CA ARG A 31 -1.32 10.51 -23.04
C ARG A 31 -0.29 11.55 -22.59
N SER A 32 0.81 11.75 -23.33
CA SER A 32 1.77 12.82 -23.03
C SER A 32 1.12 14.19 -23.12
N LYS A 33 0.21 14.37 -24.08
CA LYS A 33 -0.61 15.58 -24.22
C LYS A 33 -1.57 15.75 -23.04
N LEU A 34 -2.22 14.67 -22.57
CA LEU A 34 -3.05 14.70 -21.36
C LEU A 34 -2.25 15.04 -20.10
N GLN A 35 -1.07 14.46 -19.88
CA GLN A 35 -0.23 14.79 -18.73
C GLN A 35 0.29 16.23 -18.78
N HIS A 36 0.71 16.72 -19.95
CA HIS A 36 1.09 18.12 -20.12
C HIS A 36 -0.09 19.05 -19.86
N ARG A 37 -1.31 18.67 -20.27
CA ARG A 37 -2.53 19.41 -19.98
C ARG A 37 -2.86 19.42 -18.48
N ARG A 38 -2.81 18.26 -17.80
CA ARG A 38 -2.96 18.16 -16.33
C ARG A 38 -1.92 19.02 -15.60
N ALA A 39 -0.65 18.96 -16.00
CA ALA A 39 0.41 19.77 -15.40
C ALA A 39 0.17 21.28 -15.61
N ARG A 40 -0.31 21.69 -16.80
CA ARG A 40 -0.67 23.08 -17.10
C ARG A 40 -1.85 23.56 -16.26
N ILE A 41 -2.90 22.75 -16.13
CA ILE A 41 -4.05 23.08 -15.28
C ILE A 41 -3.64 23.15 -13.81
N ASN A 42 -2.83 22.23 -13.32
CA ASN A 42 -2.27 22.29 -11.97
C ASN A 42 -1.43 23.55 -11.72
N GLN A 43 -0.66 24.00 -12.72
CA GLN A 43 0.06 25.29 -12.63
C GLN A 43 -0.91 26.48 -12.56
N GLN A 44 -2.01 26.43 -13.32
CA GLN A 44 -3.06 27.46 -13.27
C GLN A 44 -3.78 27.46 -11.91
N ILE A 45 -4.17 26.29 -11.39
CA ILE A 45 -4.77 26.16 -10.04
C ILE A 45 -3.83 26.72 -8.97
N ASN A 46 -2.53 26.38 -9.03
CA ASN A 46 -1.54 26.92 -8.09
C ASN A 46 -1.34 28.44 -8.22
N LYS A 47 -1.56 29.00 -9.42
CA LYS A 47 -1.57 30.45 -9.62
C LYS A 47 -2.83 31.06 -8.98
N GLU A 48 -4.00 30.53 -9.28
CA GLU A 48 -5.30 31.01 -8.75
C GLU A 48 -5.36 30.89 -7.22
N MET A 49 -4.90 29.79 -6.63
CA MET A 49 -4.78 29.62 -5.17
C MET A 49 -3.91 30.71 -4.53
N ARG A 50 -2.79 31.08 -5.17
CA ARG A 50 -1.92 32.17 -4.70
C ARG A 50 -2.60 33.53 -4.85
N MET A 51 -3.31 33.76 -5.95
CA MET A 51 -4.07 34.99 -6.15
C MET A 51 -5.20 35.13 -5.12
N ARG A 52 -5.91 34.03 -4.83
CA ARG A 52 -6.92 33.95 -3.78
C ARG A 52 -6.34 34.33 -2.41
N ALA A 53 -5.23 33.71 -2.02
CA ALA A 53 -4.58 34.02 -0.75
C ALA A 53 -4.13 35.50 -0.67
N GLY A 54 -3.61 36.04 -1.77
CA GLY A 54 -3.27 37.47 -1.88
C GLY A 54 -4.49 38.39 -1.74
N ALA A 55 -5.59 38.06 -2.43
CA ALA A 55 -6.85 38.80 -2.36
C ALA A 55 -7.48 38.72 -0.96
N GLU A 56 -7.49 37.55 -0.31
CA GLU A 56 -7.98 37.38 1.06
C GLU A 56 -7.16 38.21 2.06
N ASN A 57 -5.84 38.25 1.90
CA ASN A 57 -4.97 39.09 2.74
C ASN A 57 -5.24 40.58 2.53
N LEU A 58 -5.41 41.02 1.27
CA LEU A 58 -5.74 42.41 0.94
C LEU A 58 -7.14 42.81 1.46
N PHE A 59 -8.11 41.90 1.35
CA PHE A 59 -9.46 42.09 1.88
C PHE A 59 -9.46 42.28 3.40
N ARG A 60 -8.61 41.53 4.12
CA ARG A 60 -8.44 41.65 5.57
C ARG A 60 -7.65 42.90 5.98
N ALA A 61 -6.66 43.29 5.18
CA ALA A 61 -5.79 44.43 5.48
C ALA A 61 -6.41 45.79 5.15
N THR A 62 -7.39 45.83 4.24
CA THR A 62 -7.95 47.09 3.74
C THR A 62 -9.18 47.54 4.54
N SER A 63 -9.15 48.77 5.02
CA SER A 63 -10.26 49.45 5.70
C SER A 63 -11.11 50.34 4.78
N ASN A 64 -10.71 50.51 3.51
CA ASN A 64 -11.45 51.27 2.50
C ASN A 64 -12.59 50.44 1.89
N HIS A 65 -13.83 50.92 2.02
CA HIS A 65 -15.03 50.22 1.57
C HIS A 65 -15.05 49.93 0.06
N LYS A 66 -14.64 50.88 -0.78
CA LYS A 66 -14.64 50.70 -2.25
C LYS A 66 -13.64 49.63 -2.67
N VAL A 67 -12.44 49.66 -2.09
CA VAL A 67 -11.40 48.66 -2.37
C VAL A 67 -11.84 47.29 -1.87
N LYS A 68 -12.54 47.23 -0.73
CA LYS A 68 -13.07 45.99 -0.16
C LYS A 68 -14.12 45.33 -1.06
N GLU A 69 -15.04 46.12 -1.63
CA GLU A 69 -16.02 45.63 -2.62
C GLU A 69 -15.35 45.12 -3.90
N THR A 70 -14.36 45.86 -4.43
CA THR A 70 -13.60 45.41 -5.60
C THR A 70 -12.85 44.10 -5.32
N VAL A 71 -12.20 43.99 -4.17
CA VAL A 71 -11.50 42.76 -3.77
C VAL A 71 -12.47 41.60 -3.56
N ALA A 72 -13.68 41.83 -3.03
CA ALA A 72 -14.71 40.79 -2.90
C ALA A 72 -15.18 40.28 -4.27
N LEU A 73 -15.40 41.18 -5.22
CA LEU A 73 -15.75 40.83 -6.60
C LEU A 73 -14.65 39.99 -7.24
N GLU A 74 -13.40 40.43 -7.16
CA GLU A 74 -12.24 39.69 -7.67
C GLU A 74 -12.07 38.33 -6.99
N LEU A 75 -12.31 38.24 -5.68
CA LEU A 75 -12.29 36.98 -4.95
C LEU A 75 -13.36 36.00 -5.46
N SER A 76 -14.54 36.51 -5.84
CA SER A 76 -15.60 35.69 -6.44
C SER A 76 -15.19 35.15 -7.82
N TYR A 77 -14.54 35.97 -8.65
CA TYR A 77 -14.01 35.55 -9.95
C TYR A 77 -12.91 34.50 -9.80
N VAL A 78 -11.95 34.73 -8.88
CA VAL A 78 -10.88 33.76 -8.60
C VAL A 78 -11.46 32.44 -8.10
N ASN A 79 -12.47 32.46 -7.22
CA ASN A 79 -13.13 31.25 -6.76
C ASN A 79 -13.85 30.50 -7.88
N SER A 80 -14.57 31.21 -8.76
CA SER A 80 -15.24 30.61 -9.92
C SER A 80 -14.24 29.98 -10.90
N ASN A 81 -13.14 30.68 -11.20
CA ASN A 81 -12.09 30.17 -12.08
C ASN A 81 -11.40 28.94 -11.49
N LEU A 82 -11.16 28.96 -10.18
CA LEU A 82 -10.56 27.85 -9.47
C LEU A 82 -11.47 26.62 -9.46
N GLN A 83 -12.78 26.82 -9.35
CA GLN A 83 -13.76 25.74 -9.51
C GLN A 83 -13.76 25.15 -10.92
N LEU A 84 -13.78 25.99 -11.96
CA LEU A 84 -13.71 25.53 -13.36
C LEU A 84 -12.43 24.75 -13.65
N LEU A 85 -11.27 25.23 -13.17
CA LEU A 85 -10.00 24.54 -13.34
C LEU A 85 -9.96 23.21 -12.59
N LYS A 86 -10.59 23.14 -11.40
CA LYS A 86 -10.74 21.88 -10.67
C LYS A 86 -11.64 20.90 -11.42
N GLU A 87 -12.77 21.35 -11.95
CA GLU A 87 -13.67 20.54 -12.76
C GLU A 87 -12.99 20.05 -14.06
N GLU A 88 -12.20 20.90 -14.73
CA GLU A 88 -11.42 20.50 -15.92
C GLU A 88 -10.32 19.49 -15.53
N LEU A 89 -9.64 19.70 -14.40
CA LEU A 89 -8.67 18.73 -13.87
C LEU A 89 -9.34 17.40 -13.53
N GLU A 90 -10.53 17.42 -12.92
CA GLU A 90 -11.33 16.25 -12.60
C GLU A 90 -11.77 15.50 -13.85
N GLU A 91 -12.21 16.21 -14.88
CA GLU A 91 -12.57 15.63 -16.19
C GLU A 91 -11.33 15.00 -16.85
N LEU A 92 -10.16 15.62 -16.74
CA LEU A 92 -8.92 15.01 -17.21
C LEU A 92 -8.47 13.81 -16.38
N ASN A 93 -8.61 13.86 -15.05
CA ASN A 93 -8.27 12.77 -14.13
C ASN A 93 -9.21 11.57 -14.31
N SER A 94 -10.42 11.81 -14.79
CA SER A 94 -11.46 10.82 -15.05
C SER A 94 -11.59 10.43 -16.53
N CYS A 95 -10.78 11.02 -17.43
CA CYS A 95 -10.74 10.66 -18.85
C CYS A 95 -10.06 9.29 -19.01
N MET A 96 -10.85 8.27 -19.35
CA MET A 96 -10.44 6.86 -19.42
C MET A 96 -10.11 6.37 -20.82
N ASP A 97 -10.53 7.07 -21.89
CA ASP A 97 -10.37 6.62 -23.28
C ASP A 97 -8.91 6.34 -23.67
N VAL A 98 -7.98 7.10 -23.09
CA VAL A 98 -6.54 6.93 -23.32
C VAL A 98 -5.94 5.78 -22.50
N TYR A 99 -6.66 5.27 -21.51
CA TYR A 99 -6.24 4.20 -20.60
C TYR A 99 -6.91 2.85 -20.88
N GLN A 100 -7.96 2.80 -21.70
CA GLN A 100 -8.70 1.57 -22.04
C GLN A 100 -8.11 0.80 -23.23
N ASN A 101 -7.22 1.40 -24.02
CA ASN A 101 -6.56 0.70 -25.12
C ASN A 101 -5.51 -0.31 -24.60
N ASP A 102 -5.58 -1.54 -25.12
CA ASP A 102 -4.64 -2.65 -24.83
C ASP A 102 -3.17 -2.37 -25.20
N ARG A 103 -2.90 -1.24 -25.86
CA ARG A 103 -1.56 -0.84 -26.27
C ARG A 103 -1.00 0.22 -25.32
N TYR A 104 -0.18 -0.27 -24.39
CA TYR A 104 0.72 0.49 -23.51
C TYR A 104 0.03 1.48 -22.56
N ALA A 105 -0.14 1.08 -21.29
CA ALA A 105 -0.69 1.93 -20.26
C ALA A 105 0.22 2.02 -19.03
N GLU A 106 0.77 3.22 -18.77
CA GLU A 106 1.59 3.53 -17.58
C GLU A 106 0.73 3.63 -16.30
N LEU A 107 1.38 3.48 -15.14
CA LEU A 107 0.83 3.51 -13.78
C LEU A 107 0.43 4.93 -13.29
N PRO A 108 -0.29 5.04 -12.15
CA PRO A 108 -0.78 6.32 -11.62
C PRO A 108 0.32 7.30 -11.20
N SER A 109 1.38 6.81 -10.56
CA SER A 109 2.55 7.62 -10.20
C SER A 109 3.69 7.33 -11.18
N ARG A 110 4.30 8.39 -11.74
CA ARG A 110 5.38 8.26 -12.74
C ARG A 110 6.69 8.77 -12.17
N PRO A 111 7.81 8.03 -12.33
CA PRO A 111 9.10 8.56 -11.97
C PRO A 111 9.52 9.64 -12.98
N GLY A 112 10.16 10.71 -12.51
CA GLY A 112 10.82 11.72 -13.34
C GLY A 112 12.20 11.27 -13.82
N ARG A 113 12.94 12.20 -14.44
CA ARG A 113 14.32 11.95 -14.90
C ARG A 113 15.24 11.81 -13.69
N LEU A 114 16.01 10.72 -13.64
CA LEU A 114 17.09 10.53 -12.68
C LEU A 114 18.41 10.94 -13.34
N LEU A 115 19.17 11.82 -12.69
CA LEU A 115 20.51 12.21 -13.14
C LEU A 115 21.54 11.59 -12.19
N TRP A 116 21.89 10.31 -12.42
CA TRP A 116 23.05 9.71 -11.77
C TRP A 116 24.31 10.15 -12.53
N ARG A 117 25.06 11.12 -12.00
CA ARG A 117 26.37 11.48 -12.57
C ARG A 117 27.39 10.42 -12.15
N GLY A 118 27.99 9.75 -13.14
CA GLY A 118 28.78 8.50 -13.04
C GLY A 118 30.00 8.45 -12.12
N LYS A 119 30.26 9.47 -11.29
CA LYS A 119 31.35 9.46 -10.29
C LYS A 119 30.87 9.28 -8.85
N SER A 120 29.57 9.48 -8.59
CA SER A 120 29.07 9.59 -7.22
C SER A 120 28.93 8.22 -6.56
N GLY A 121 29.71 7.95 -5.52
CA GLY A 121 29.60 6.76 -4.66
C GLY A 121 30.70 5.71 -4.85
N PHE A 122 31.30 5.60 -6.04
CA PHE A 122 32.38 4.63 -6.31
C PHE A 122 33.71 4.97 -5.63
N GLU A 123 33.97 6.27 -5.39
CA GLU A 123 35.10 6.76 -4.59
C GLU A 123 35.18 6.10 -3.21
N HIS A 124 34.03 5.76 -2.62
CA HIS A 124 33.96 5.06 -1.33
C HIS A 124 34.71 3.72 -1.37
N TYR A 125 34.65 3.04 -2.52
CA TYR A 125 35.26 1.73 -2.75
C TYR A 125 36.70 1.84 -3.31
N GLY A 126 37.18 3.05 -3.59
CA GLY A 126 38.46 3.25 -4.29
C GLY A 126 38.44 2.78 -5.75
N GLU A 127 37.24 2.69 -6.35
CA GLU A 127 37.03 2.21 -7.72
C GLU A 127 36.63 3.38 -8.63
N ASP A 128 36.96 3.29 -9.93
CA ASP A 128 36.50 4.26 -10.93
C ASP A 128 35.10 3.89 -11.44
N GLY A 129 34.18 4.85 -11.39
CA GLY A 129 32.79 4.65 -11.82
C GLY A 129 32.63 4.32 -13.30
N ILE A 130 33.62 4.66 -14.14
CA ILE A 130 33.63 4.34 -15.58
C ILE A 130 33.62 2.80 -15.79
N LEU A 131 34.24 2.04 -14.89
CA LEU A 131 34.31 0.58 -14.96
C LEU A 131 32.96 -0.12 -14.72
N PHE A 132 31.94 0.63 -14.29
CA PHE A 132 30.61 0.16 -13.96
C PHE A 132 29.51 0.79 -14.84
N GLU A 133 29.88 1.43 -15.96
CA GLU A 133 28.90 2.07 -16.87
C GLU A 133 27.88 1.07 -17.42
N LYS A 134 28.26 -0.19 -17.63
CA LYS A 134 27.35 -1.24 -18.08
C LYS A 134 26.28 -1.54 -17.04
N GLU A 135 26.67 -1.74 -15.79
CA GLU A 135 25.79 -2.02 -14.65
C GLU A 135 24.88 -0.83 -14.36
N ILE A 136 25.40 0.40 -14.47
CA ILE A 136 24.61 1.63 -14.37
C ILE A 136 23.57 1.69 -15.50
N LYS A 137 23.96 1.39 -16.74
CA LYS A 137 23.05 1.39 -17.90
C LYS A 137 21.94 0.35 -17.70
N GLU A 138 22.26 -0.86 -17.27
CA GLU A 138 21.30 -1.93 -16.99
C GLU A 138 20.29 -1.52 -15.90
N PHE A 139 20.77 -0.92 -14.80
CA PHE A 139 19.88 -0.38 -13.77
C PHE A 139 18.96 0.73 -14.29
N MET A 140 19.49 1.61 -15.14
CA MET A 140 18.71 2.71 -15.74
C MET A 140 17.69 2.20 -16.76
N GLU A 141 18.00 1.15 -17.51
CA GLU A 141 17.07 0.46 -18.40
C GLU A 141 15.95 -0.23 -17.61
N LEU A 142 16.26 -0.91 -16.51
CA LEU A 142 15.26 -1.47 -15.61
C LEU A 142 14.34 -0.38 -15.03
N ARG A 143 14.93 0.74 -14.60
CA ARG A 143 14.18 1.92 -14.15
C ARG A 143 13.28 2.48 -15.26
N GLN A 144 13.73 2.45 -16.50
CA GLN A 144 12.95 2.95 -17.64
C GLN A 144 11.80 1.98 -17.97
N ALA A 145 12.04 0.67 -17.95
CA ALA A 145 11.03 -0.36 -18.19
C ALA A 145 9.88 -0.29 -17.17
N MET A 146 10.20 -0.11 -15.88
CA MET A 146 9.19 -0.06 -14.82
C MET A 146 8.23 1.14 -14.92
N ARG A 147 8.53 2.14 -15.76
CA ARG A 147 7.63 3.29 -16.01
C ARG A 147 6.35 2.88 -16.73
N THR A 148 6.44 1.85 -17.55
CA THR A 148 5.39 1.34 -18.44
C THR A 148 5.22 -0.16 -18.22
N PRO A 149 4.95 -0.64 -16.98
CA PRO A 149 4.80 -2.08 -16.78
C PRO A 149 3.51 -2.57 -17.42
N SER A 150 3.50 -3.83 -17.82
CA SER A 150 2.29 -4.48 -18.31
C SER A 150 1.25 -4.64 -17.18
N ARG A 151 -0.04 -4.60 -17.54
CA ARG A 151 -1.16 -4.70 -16.58
C ARG A 151 -1.51 -6.14 -16.21
N ASN A 152 -0.50 -6.91 -15.82
CA ASN A 152 -0.56 -8.33 -15.52
C ASN A 152 0.56 -8.73 -14.54
N GLU A 153 0.68 -10.03 -14.26
CA GLU A 153 1.69 -10.57 -13.33
C GLU A 153 3.12 -10.21 -13.75
N ALA A 154 3.44 -10.23 -15.06
CA ALA A 154 4.78 -9.84 -15.55
C ALA A 154 5.14 -8.39 -15.20
N GLY A 155 4.16 -7.49 -15.17
CA GLY A 155 4.38 -6.11 -14.73
C GLY A 155 4.61 -5.98 -13.22
N LEU A 156 3.98 -6.84 -12.41
CA LEU A 156 4.26 -6.94 -10.98
C LEU A 156 5.67 -7.48 -10.74
N GLU A 157 6.08 -8.50 -11.48
CA GLU A 157 7.44 -9.06 -11.41
C GLU A 157 8.50 -8.00 -11.74
N LEU A 158 8.29 -7.20 -12.80
CA LEU A 158 9.18 -6.09 -13.18
C LEU A 158 9.30 -5.02 -12.08
N LEU A 159 8.18 -4.63 -11.45
CA LEU A 159 8.19 -3.66 -10.34
C LEU A 159 8.90 -4.23 -9.11
N MET A 160 8.66 -5.51 -8.80
CA MET A 160 9.30 -6.20 -7.67
C MET A 160 10.79 -6.40 -7.90
N GLU A 161 11.21 -6.69 -9.13
CA GLU A 161 12.61 -6.77 -9.52
C GLU A 161 13.33 -5.45 -9.27
N TYR A 162 12.75 -4.34 -9.75
CA TYR A 162 13.29 -3.01 -9.51
C TYR A 162 13.32 -2.65 -8.02
N TYR A 163 12.24 -2.93 -7.28
CA TYR A 163 12.18 -2.71 -5.83
C TYR A 163 13.30 -3.45 -5.08
N ASN A 164 13.56 -4.70 -5.47
CA ASN A 164 14.61 -5.52 -4.89
C ASN A 164 16.02 -5.03 -5.30
N GLN A 165 16.20 -4.49 -6.51
CA GLN A 165 17.46 -3.81 -6.87
C GLN A 165 17.72 -2.56 -6.02
N LEU A 166 16.68 -1.81 -5.66
CA LEU A 166 16.82 -0.66 -4.76
C LEU A 166 17.34 -1.06 -3.37
N TYR A 167 17.12 -2.30 -2.91
CA TYR A 167 17.72 -2.78 -1.67
C TYR A 167 19.26 -2.85 -1.76
N PHE A 168 19.81 -3.38 -2.86
CA PHE A 168 21.26 -3.45 -3.06
C PHE A 168 21.85 -2.05 -3.18
N LEU A 169 21.21 -1.17 -3.96
CA LEU A 169 21.64 0.21 -4.12
C LEU A 169 21.71 0.98 -2.79
N ASP A 170 20.70 0.84 -1.94
CA ASP A 170 20.66 1.46 -0.60
C ASP A 170 21.90 1.10 0.21
N ASN A 171 22.19 -0.20 0.27
CA ASN A 171 23.30 -0.72 1.05
C ASN A 171 24.66 -0.42 0.41
N ARG A 172 24.73 -0.20 -0.90
CA ARG A 172 26.00 0.07 -1.60
C ARG A 172 26.35 1.55 -1.69
N PHE A 173 25.39 2.43 -1.88
CA PHE A 173 25.70 3.80 -2.27
C PHE A 173 25.13 4.85 -1.31
N PHE A 174 24.13 4.53 -0.49
CA PHE A 174 23.43 5.51 0.35
C PHE A 174 23.78 5.39 1.85
N PRO A 175 24.93 5.95 2.29
CA PRO A 175 25.25 6.00 3.72
C PRO A 175 24.38 7.05 4.45
N PRO A 176 24.06 6.86 5.74
CA PRO A 176 23.30 7.85 6.51
C PRO A 176 23.99 9.22 6.66
N SER A 177 25.30 9.30 6.43
CA SER A 177 26.14 10.47 6.73
C SER A 177 26.58 11.27 5.49
N LYS A 178 26.36 10.77 4.27
CA LYS A 178 26.79 11.44 3.03
C LYS A 178 25.61 11.53 2.06
N ASN A 179 25.46 12.70 1.45
CA ASN A 179 24.48 12.93 0.41
C ASN A 179 25.13 12.74 -0.97
N LEU A 180 24.54 11.93 -1.83
CA LEU A 180 25.03 11.69 -3.19
C LEU A 180 24.56 12.75 -4.20
N GLY A 181 23.74 13.72 -3.79
CA GLY A 181 23.20 14.74 -4.69
C GLY A 181 22.19 14.21 -5.71
N VAL A 182 21.69 12.99 -5.52
CA VAL A 182 20.67 12.37 -6.36
C VAL A 182 19.28 12.78 -5.90
N PHE A 183 18.41 13.11 -6.85
CA PHE A 183 17.00 13.43 -6.60
C PHE A 183 16.09 12.44 -7.33
N PHE A 184 15.18 11.85 -6.58
CA PHE A 184 14.09 11.04 -7.07
C PHE A 184 12.88 11.94 -7.26
N HIS A 185 12.36 11.96 -8.49
CA HIS A 185 11.21 12.76 -8.86
C HIS A 185 10.02 11.83 -9.08
N TRP A 186 8.87 12.15 -8.50
CA TRP A 186 7.60 11.43 -8.71
C TRP A 186 6.45 12.43 -8.83
N TYR A 187 5.36 11.99 -9.43
CA TYR A 187 4.12 12.76 -9.47
C TYR A 187 3.14 12.14 -8.48
N ASP A 188 2.55 12.99 -7.64
CA ASP A 188 1.46 12.63 -6.74
C ASP A 188 0.25 12.19 -7.58
N SER A 189 -0.29 11.01 -7.27
CA SER A 189 -1.34 10.37 -8.05
C SER A 189 -2.74 10.95 -7.83
N LEU A 190 -2.98 11.67 -6.73
CA LEU A 190 -4.26 12.31 -6.43
C LEU A 190 -4.32 13.74 -6.96
N THR A 191 -3.23 14.49 -6.76
CA THR A 191 -3.16 15.93 -7.10
C THR A 191 -2.44 16.20 -8.41
N GLY A 192 -1.61 15.27 -8.90
CA GLY A 192 -0.76 15.47 -10.08
C GLY A 192 0.43 16.41 -9.84
N VAL A 193 0.69 16.82 -8.59
CA VAL A 193 1.79 17.72 -8.24
C VAL A 193 3.12 16.95 -8.25
N PRO A 194 4.19 17.47 -8.88
CA PRO A 194 5.50 16.85 -8.82
C PRO A 194 6.09 16.99 -7.41
N SER A 195 6.54 15.87 -6.84
CA SER A 195 7.32 15.81 -5.61
C SER A 195 8.73 15.27 -5.89
N HIS A 196 9.71 15.76 -5.16
CA HIS A 196 11.08 15.29 -5.30
C HIS A 196 11.76 15.16 -3.94
N GLN A 197 12.52 14.07 -3.77
CA GLN A 197 13.32 13.85 -2.58
C GLN A 197 14.66 13.24 -2.90
N ARG A 198 15.60 13.39 -1.97
CA ARG A 198 16.92 12.75 -2.03
C ARG A 198 16.94 11.35 -1.41
N ALA A 199 15.96 11.04 -0.56
CA ALA A 199 15.92 9.77 0.15
C ALA A 199 15.51 8.64 -0.80
N LEU A 200 16.31 7.56 -0.86
CA LEU A 200 15.97 6.35 -1.63
C LEU A 200 14.67 5.70 -1.15
N ALA A 201 14.32 5.89 0.13
CA ALA A 201 13.04 5.48 0.67
C ALA A 201 11.85 6.07 -0.12
N PHE A 202 12.01 7.26 -0.73
CA PHE A 202 10.99 7.83 -1.60
C PHE A 202 10.75 6.97 -2.85
N GLU A 203 11.84 6.61 -3.55
CA GLU A 203 11.76 5.76 -4.74
C GLU A 203 11.14 4.40 -4.39
N LYS A 204 11.59 3.77 -3.29
CA LYS A 204 11.04 2.50 -2.80
C LYS A 204 9.54 2.61 -2.50
N GLY A 205 9.14 3.66 -1.77
CA GLY A 205 7.73 3.89 -1.42
C GLY A 205 6.84 4.10 -2.64
N SER A 206 7.30 4.89 -3.62
CA SER A 206 6.54 5.13 -4.85
C SER A 206 6.43 3.90 -5.75
N VAL A 207 7.47 3.06 -5.83
CA VAL A 207 7.40 1.77 -6.53
C VAL A 207 6.41 0.83 -5.84
N LEU A 208 6.42 0.79 -4.49
CA LEU A 208 5.49 -0.02 -3.72
C LEU A 208 4.03 0.46 -3.86
N PHE A 209 3.80 1.78 -3.87
CA PHE A 209 2.50 2.37 -4.17
C PHE A 209 1.98 1.88 -5.53
N ASN A 210 2.87 1.85 -6.53
CA ASN A 210 2.57 1.39 -7.87
C ASN A 210 2.30 -0.13 -7.95
N ILE A 211 2.96 -0.95 -7.14
CA ILE A 211 2.63 -2.38 -6.98
C ILE A 211 1.21 -2.53 -6.45
N GLY A 212 0.85 -1.79 -5.40
CA GLY A 212 -0.52 -1.75 -4.88
C GLY A 212 -1.52 -1.30 -5.94
N ALA A 213 -1.22 -0.23 -6.67
CA ALA A 213 -2.05 0.28 -7.75
C ALA A 213 -2.24 -0.73 -8.90
N LEU A 214 -1.19 -1.50 -9.25
CA LEU A 214 -1.27 -2.52 -10.30
C LEU A 214 -2.16 -3.69 -9.87
N HIS A 215 -2.06 -4.12 -8.62
CA HIS A 215 -3.00 -5.09 -8.06
C HIS A 215 -4.45 -4.61 -8.14
N THR A 216 -4.75 -3.33 -7.89
CA THR A 216 -6.12 -2.79 -8.07
C THR A 216 -6.63 -2.94 -9.50
N GLN A 217 -5.76 -2.77 -10.50
CA GLN A 217 -6.12 -2.90 -11.91
C GLN A 217 -6.33 -4.37 -12.31
N ILE A 218 -5.49 -5.27 -11.80
CA ILE A 218 -5.64 -6.72 -12.03
C ILE A 218 -6.95 -7.22 -11.42
N GLY A 219 -7.29 -6.77 -10.21
CA GLY A 219 -8.55 -7.11 -9.54
C GLY A 219 -9.77 -6.61 -10.29
N ALA A 220 -9.75 -5.34 -10.71
CA ALA A 220 -10.83 -4.74 -11.49
C ALA A 220 -11.09 -5.47 -12.82
N ARG A 221 -10.04 -5.97 -13.49
CA ARG A 221 -10.16 -6.63 -14.80
C ARG A 221 -10.65 -8.09 -14.76
N GLN A 222 -10.88 -8.65 -13.58
CA GLN A 222 -11.34 -10.03 -13.49
C GLN A 222 -12.81 -10.14 -13.89
N ASP A 223 -13.17 -11.21 -14.57
CA ASP A 223 -14.57 -11.56 -14.79
C ASP A 223 -15.25 -11.94 -13.46
N ARG A 224 -16.08 -11.03 -12.92
CA ARG A 224 -16.78 -11.23 -11.65
C ARG A 224 -18.08 -12.03 -11.79
N ALA A 225 -18.41 -12.50 -13.00
CA ALA A 225 -19.53 -13.42 -13.22
C ALA A 225 -19.17 -14.88 -12.90
N SER A 226 -17.88 -15.20 -12.87
CA SER A 226 -17.39 -16.56 -12.62
C SER A 226 -16.71 -16.66 -11.25
N LEU A 227 -16.97 -17.76 -10.55
CA LEU A 227 -16.37 -18.02 -9.23
C LEU A 227 -14.83 -17.94 -9.22
N PRO A 228 -14.09 -18.45 -10.24
CA PRO A 228 -12.64 -18.27 -10.30
C PRO A 228 -12.22 -16.80 -10.46
N GLY A 229 -12.94 -16.01 -11.25
CA GLY A 229 -12.63 -14.61 -11.45
C GLY A 229 -12.88 -13.77 -10.20
N VAL A 230 -13.98 -14.01 -9.49
CA VAL A 230 -14.25 -13.38 -8.18
C VAL A 230 -13.15 -13.70 -7.16
N ASN A 231 -12.71 -14.96 -7.06
CA ASN A 231 -11.62 -15.31 -6.13
C ASN A 231 -10.28 -14.65 -6.50
N ARG A 232 -9.98 -14.49 -7.81
CA ARG A 232 -8.80 -13.73 -8.26
C ARG A 232 -8.93 -12.23 -7.95
N ALA A 233 -10.13 -11.66 -8.07
CA ALA A 233 -10.38 -10.26 -7.71
C ALA A 233 -10.16 -10.03 -6.20
N ILE A 234 -10.71 -10.92 -5.36
CA ILE A 234 -10.48 -10.91 -3.90
C ILE A 234 -8.99 -10.94 -3.60
N ASP A 235 -8.24 -11.91 -4.16
CA ASP A 235 -6.80 -12.02 -3.90
C ASP A 235 -6.01 -10.77 -4.33
N ALA A 236 -6.35 -10.20 -5.48
CA ALA A 236 -5.71 -8.99 -5.99
C ALA A 236 -5.99 -7.77 -5.09
N PHE A 237 -7.24 -7.52 -4.69
CA PHE A 237 -7.56 -6.40 -3.80
C PHE A 237 -6.98 -6.58 -2.39
N GLN A 238 -6.91 -7.82 -1.88
CA GLN A 238 -6.23 -8.12 -0.60
C GLN A 238 -4.72 -7.81 -0.66
N LYS A 239 -4.05 -8.14 -1.77
CA LYS A 239 -2.63 -7.79 -2.01
C LYS A 239 -2.45 -6.27 -2.19
N ALA A 240 -3.37 -5.59 -2.85
CA ALA A 240 -3.35 -4.13 -2.96
C ALA A 240 -3.47 -3.45 -1.58
N ALA A 241 -4.42 -3.89 -0.75
CA ALA A 241 -4.57 -3.42 0.63
C ALA A 241 -3.29 -3.64 1.44
N GLY A 242 -2.64 -4.81 1.29
CA GLY A 242 -1.37 -5.09 1.97
C GLY A 242 -0.21 -4.24 1.51
N ALA A 243 -0.08 -3.93 0.22
CA ALA A 243 0.93 -3.01 -0.28
C ALA A 243 0.77 -1.60 0.30
N PHE A 244 -0.45 -1.05 0.31
CA PHE A 244 -0.73 0.27 0.91
C PHE A 244 -0.57 0.28 2.43
N ASN A 245 -0.96 -0.80 3.12
CA ASN A 245 -0.78 -0.90 4.57
C ASN A 245 0.71 -1.00 4.95
N TYR A 246 1.50 -1.78 4.20
CA TYR A 246 2.94 -1.85 4.40
C TYR A 246 3.61 -0.49 4.19
N LEU A 247 3.20 0.25 3.15
CA LEU A 247 3.68 1.60 2.89
C LEU A 247 3.39 2.54 4.07
N LYS A 248 2.17 2.49 4.60
CA LYS A 248 1.74 3.29 5.77
C LYS A 248 2.57 3.01 7.02
N GLU A 249 2.87 1.73 7.30
CA GLU A 249 3.58 1.32 8.52
C GLU A 249 5.10 1.59 8.45
N ASN A 250 5.71 1.46 7.26
CA ASN A 250 7.16 1.49 7.10
C ASN A 250 7.70 2.84 6.58
N PHE A 251 6.85 3.73 6.04
CA PHE A 251 7.27 5.00 5.43
C PHE A 251 6.57 6.20 6.11
N SER A 252 7.00 6.51 7.34
CA SER A 252 6.35 7.49 8.22
C SER A 252 6.43 8.95 7.76
N ASN A 253 7.45 9.30 6.99
CA ASN A 253 7.66 10.67 6.48
C ASN A 253 7.17 10.77 5.04
N ALA A 254 5.86 10.89 4.88
CA ALA A 254 5.21 10.98 3.58
C ALA A 254 5.60 12.29 2.86
N PRO A 255 6.18 12.21 1.66
CA PRO A 255 6.64 13.37 0.90
C PRO A 255 5.64 13.91 -0.12
N SER A 256 4.53 13.20 -0.28
CA SER A 256 3.42 13.49 -1.18
C SER A 256 2.12 13.14 -0.46
N LEU A 257 1.04 13.78 -0.88
CA LEU A 257 -0.25 13.67 -0.20
C LEU A 257 -0.88 12.30 -0.43
N ASP A 258 -0.66 11.70 -1.59
CA ASP A 258 -1.07 10.33 -1.92
C ASP A 258 -0.43 9.24 -1.03
N MET A 259 0.74 9.51 -0.46
CA MET A 259 1.44 8.63 0.48
C MET A 259 1.26 9.04 1.95
N SER A 260 0.44 10.05 2.24
CA SER A 260 0.13 10.42 3.63
C SER A 260 -0.56 9.27 4.36
N ALA A 261 -0.37 9.17 5.68
CA ALA A 261 -0.97 8.11 6.48
C ALA A 261 -2.51 8.07 6.32
N SER A 262 -3.14 9.23 6.21
CA SER A 262 -4.58 9.35 5.97
C SER A 262 -5.01 8.87 4.59
N SER A 263 -4.30 9.28 3.52
CA SER A 263 -4.59 8.82 2.16
C SER A 263 -4.38 7.32 2.02
N LEU A 264 -3.30 6.77 2.58
CA LEU A 264 -3.06 5.34 2.58
C LEU A 264 -4.10 4.57 3.39
N ASN A 265 -4.55 5.11 4.52
CA ASN A 265 -5.64 4.51 5.29
C ASN A 265 -6.95 4.50 4.48
N MET A 266 -7.27 5.59 3.79
CA MET A 266 -8.42 5.67 2.88
C MET A 266 -8.33 4.65 1.76
N LEU A 267 -7.16 4.50 1.11
CA LEU A 267 -6.93 3.50 0.06
C LEU A 267 -7.04 2.07 0.59
N VAL A 268 -6.48 1.78 1.77
CA VAL A 268 -6.62 0.46 2.41
C VAL A 268 -8.10 0.15 2.67
N ARG A 269 -8.85 1.09 3.27
CA ARG A 269 -10.28 0.91 3.52
C ARG A 269 -11.06 0.69 2.22
N LEU A 270 -10.72 1.42 1.17
CA LEU A 270 -11.36 1.26 -0.13
C LEU A 270 -11.11 -0.13 -0.73
N MET A 271 -9.88 -0.65 -0.64
CA MET A 271 -9.57 -2.00 -1.11
C MET A 271 -10.31 -3.07 -0.30
N ILE A 272 -10.44 -2.88 1.02
CA ILE A 272 -11.22 -3.80 1.87
C ILE A 272 -12.71 -3.76 1.52
N ALA A 273 -13.26 -2.58 1.19
CA ALA A 273 -14.65 -2.47 0.74
C ALA A 273 -14.88 -3.23 -0.58
N GLN A 274 -13.94 -3.15 -1.52
CA GLN A 274 -14.02 -3.91 -2.77
C GLN A 274 -13.86 -5.42 -2.57
N VAL A 275 -13.01 -5.86 -1.63
CA VAL A 275 -12.96 -7.27 -1.23
C VAL A 275 -14.32 -7.73 -0.71
N GLN A 276 -14.97 -6.93 0.13
CA GLN A 276 -16.28 -7.27 0.70
C GLN A 276 -17.37 -7.33 -0.38
N GLU A 277 -17.36 -6.42 -1.35
CA GLU A 277 -18.24 -6.47 -2.53
C GLU A 277 -18.04 -7.78 -3.31
N CYS A 278 -16.80 -8.20 -3.57
CA CYS A 278 -16.52 -9.48 -4.22
C CYS A 278 -16.91 -10.70 -3.36
N VAL A 279 -16.83 -10.60 -2.03
CA VAL A 279 -17.33 -11.65 -1.13
C VAL A 279 -18.84 -11.77 -1.23
N PHE A 280 -19.57 -10.65 -1.29
CA PHE A 280 -21.01 -10.67 -1.52
C PHE A 280 -21.34 -11.33 -2.88
N GLU A 281 -20.69 -10.92 -3.97
CA GLU A 281 -20.85 -11.53 -5.30
C GLU A 281 -20.58 -13.05 -5.28
N LYS A 282 -19.52 -13.47 -4.57
CA LYS A 282 -19.19 -14.89 -4.39
C LYS A 282 -20.31 -15.66 -3.71
N VAL A 283 -20.90 -15.11 -2.65
CA VAL A 283 -22.03 -15.74 -1.95
C VAL A 283 -23.23 -15.83 -2.88
N THR A 284 -23.55 -14.77 -3.63
CA THR A 284 -24.64 -14.78 -4.61
C THR A 284 -24.44 -15.84 -5.70
N LEU A 285 -23.22 -16.06 -6.19
CA LEU A 285 -22.92 -17.08 -7.21
C LEU A 285 -22.99 -18.52 -6.70
N LEU A 286 -22.72 -18.75 -5.41
CA LEU A 286 -22.72 -20.09 -4.81
C LEU A 286 -24.11 -20.58 -4.42
N GLN A 287 -25.10 -19.68 -4.35
CA GLN A 287 -26.43 -20.03 -3.89
C GLN A 287 -27.30 -20.59 -5.03
N ALA A 288 -27.67 -21.87 -4.89
CA ALA A 288 -28.57 -22.56 -5.81
C ALA A 288 -30.05 -22.60 -5.32
N GLN A 289 -30.30 -22.32 -4.04
CA GLN A 289 -31.62 -22.39 -3.39
C GLN A 289 -31.96 -21.10 -2.64
N SER A 290 -33.21 -20.66 -2.73
CA SER A 290 -33.74 -19.42 -2.14
C SER A 290 -34.40 -19.68 -0.78
N ASP A 291 -33.64 -20.27 0.15
CA ASP A 291 -34.12 -20.58 1.50
C ASP A 291 -34.08 -19.35 2.41
N PHE A 292 -34.87 -19.38 3.49
CA PHE A 292 -34.97 -18.26 4.42
C PHE A 292 -33.60 -17.80 4.97
N LEU A 293 -32.81 -18.76 5.47
CA LEU A 293 -31.49 -18.47 6.05
C LEU A 293 -30.49 -17.96 5.01
N THR A 294 -30.56 -18.43 3.76
CA THR A 294 -29.64 -17.97 2.71
C THR A 294 -29.95 -16.54 2.26
N GLN A 295 -31.23 -16.16 2.23
CA GLN A 295 -31.67 -14.78 1.98
C GLN A 295 -31.29 -13.84 3.13
N LEU A 296 -31.46 -14.25 4.39
CA LEU A 296 -30.98 -13.46 5.54
C LEU A 296 -29.46 -13.29 5.49
N GLN A 297 -28.72 -14.34 5.12
CA GLN A 297 -27.27 -14.26 4.93
C GLN A 297 -26.90 -13.25 3.81
N LEU A 298 -27.57 -13.26 2.66
CA LEU A 298 -27.33 -12.29 1.59
C LEU A 298 -27.60 -10.85 2.06
N ALA A 299 -28.68 -10.65 2.80
CA ALA A 299 -29.03 -9.36 3.37
C ALA A 299 -27.93 -8.86 4.33
N GLN A 300 -27.40 -9.73 5.19
CA GLN A 300 -26.30 -9.37 6.10
C GLN A 300 -24.97 -9.09 5.39
N GLU A 301 -24.65 -9.85 4.34
CA GLU A 301 -23.45 -9.60 3.52
C GLU A 301 -23.58 -8.26 2.78
N ALA A 302 -24.74 -7.95 2.20
CA ALA A 302 -25.01 -6.66 1.57
C ALA A 302 -24.93 -5.50 2.58
N ALA A 303 -25.49 -5.67 3.78
CA ALA A 303 -25.36 -4.71 4.88
C ALA A 303 -23.89 -4.52 5.29
N ARG A 304 -23.08 -5.58 5.24
CA ARG A 304 -21.64 -5.48 5.51
C ARG A 304 -20.89 -4.73 4.42
N VAL A 305 -21.26 -4.87 3.15
CA VAL A 305 -20.69 -4.08 2.04
C VAL A 305 -21.02 -2.59 2.20
N GLU A 306 -22.25 -2.28 2.61
CA GLU A 306 -22.66 -0.90 2.91
C GLU A 306 -21.84 -0.29 4.05
N ASP A 307 -21.74 -0.97 5.19
CA ASP A 307 -20.99 -0.50 6.37
C ASP A 307 -19.53 -0.15 6.02
N VAL A 308 -18.84 -1.00 5.25
CA VAL A 308 -17.46 -0.71 4.84
C VAL A 308 -17.35 0.44 3.84
N TYR A 309 -18.31 0.61 2.90
CA TYR A 309 -18.31 1.76 1.99
C TYR A 309 -18.69 3.07 2.69
N SER A 310 -19.61 3.04 3.65
CA SER A 310 -19.97 4.17 4.51
C SER A 310 -18.73 4.68 5.26
N LEU A 311 -17.93 3.76 5.81
CA LEU A 311 -16.66 4.09 6.48
C LEU A 311 -15.61 4.67 5.52
N VAL A 312 -15.56 4.21 4.27
CA VAL A 312 -14.71 4.81 3.23
C VAL A 312 -15.17 6.23 2.92
N HIS A 313 -16.47 6.45 2.74
CA HIS A 313 -17.05 7.77 2.49
C HIS A 313 -16.76 8.76 3.64
N GLN A 314 -16.93 8.33 4.89
CA GLN A 314 -16.55 9.11 6.07
C GLN A 314 -15.06 9.47 6.05
N THR A 315 -14.20 8.54 5.64
CA THR A 315 -12.75 8.81 5.55
C THR A 315 -12.43 9.80 4.42
N MET A 316 -13.09 9.69 3.26
CA MET A 316 -12.90 10.60 2.13
C MET A 316 -13.42 12.02 2.40
N THR A 317 -14.42 12.17 3.26
CA THR A 317 -15.02 13.47 3.61
C THR A 317 -14.27 14.22 4.74
N GLN A 318 -13.30 13.58 5.40
CA GLN A 318 -12.45 14.23 6.38
C GLN A 318 -11.58 15.33 5.75
N ALA A 319 -11.42 16.46 6.44
CA ALA A 319 -10.77 17.67 5.92
C ALA A 319 -9.36 17.45 5.32
N HIS A 320 -8.62 16.47 5.83
CA HIS A 320 -7.25 16.18 5.37
C HIS A 320 -7.20 15.30 4.11
N VAL A 321 -8.30 14.69 3.69
CA VAL A 321 -8.43 13.87 2.46
C VAL A 321 -9.31 14.54 1.41
N LYS A 322 -10.41 15.17 1.85
CA LYS A 322 -11.50 15.69 1.02
C LYS A 322 -11.05 16.59 -0.14
N ASP A 323 -10.07 17.45 0.10
CA ASP A 323 -9.65 18.46 -0.89
C ASP A 323 -8.86 17.87 -2.07
N TYR A 324 -8.41 16.61 -1.98
CA TYR A 324 -7.51 15.98 -2.96
C TYR A 324 -8.08 14.71 -3.59
N VAL A 325 -9.06 14.07 -2.96
CA VAL A 325 -9.73 12.91 -3.55
C VAL A 325 -10.71 13.39 -4.62
N PRO A 326 -10.69 12.79 -5.83
CA PRO A 326 -11.64 13.16 -6.87
C PRO A 326 -13.09 13.08 -6.38
N PHE A 327 -13.88 14.11 -6.67
CA PHE A 327 -15.29 14.13 -6.28
C PHE A 327 -16.04 12.89 -6.80
N SER A 328 -15.74 12.45 -8.03
CA SER A 328 -16.31 11.24 -8.63
C SER A 328 -16.07 9.96 -7.81
N TRP A 329 -14.93 9.82 -7.14
CA TRP A 329 -14.65 8.67 -6.27
C TRP A 329 -15.51 8.71 -5.02
N THR A 330 -15.58 9.88 -4.38
CA THR A 330 -16.39 10.08 -3.18
C THR A 330 -17.87 9.84 -3.48
N THR A 331 -18.36 10.36 -4.62
CA THR A 331 -19.72 10.10 -5.09
C THR A 331 -19.95 8.62 -5.39
N MET A 332 -19.05 7.95 -6.10
CA MET A 332 -19.19 6.53 -6.43
C MET A 332 -19.29 5.66 -5.17
N VAL A 333 -18.42 5.91 -4.19
CA VAL A 333 -18.44 5.20 -2.90
C VAL A 333 -19.78 5.44 -2.19
N HIS A 334 -20.30 6.67 -2.23
CA HIS A 334 -21.59 6.99 -1.61
C HIS A 334 -22.76 6.31 -2.33
N VAL A 335 -22.78 6.31 -3.67
CA VAL A 335 -23.78 5.58 -4.48
C VAL A 335 -23.75 4.09 -4.15
N LYS A 336 -22.56 3.47 -4.08
CA LYS A 336 -22.41 2.07 -3.70
C LYS A 336 -22.94 1.80 -2.28
N SER A 337 -22.64 2.69 -1.33
CA SER A 337 -23.17 2.59 0.05
C SER A 337 -24.71 2.53 0.05
N GLU A 338 -25.38 3.49 -0.58
CA GLU A 338 -26.85 3.53 -0.62
C GLU A 338 -27.44 2.35 -1.41
N HIS A 339 -26.80 1.93 -2.50
CA HIS A 339 -27.22 0.77 -3.28
C HIS A 339 -27.14 -0.55 -2.49
N PHE A 340 -26.03 -0.80 -1.79
CA PHE A 340 -25.90 -2.01 -0.97
C PHE A 340 -26.80 -1.95 0.28
N LYS A 341 -27.09 -0.74 0.82
CA LYS A 341 -28.15 -0.58 1.83
C LYS A 341 -29.49 -1.05 1.29
N ALA A 342 -29.85 -0.60 0.09
CA ALA A 342 -31.10 -0.97 -0.56
C ALA A 342 -31.18 -2.49 -0.83
N LEU A 343 -30.10 -3.09 -1.35
CA LEU A 343 -30.02 -4.54 -1.56
C LEU A 343 -30.18 -5.33 -0.26
N SER A 344 -29.59 -4.87 0.85
CA SER A 344 -29.74 -5.55 2.14
C SER A 344 -31.21 -5.65 2.57
N HIS A 345 -31.96 -4.55 2.43
CA HIS A 345 -33.39 -4.53 2.74
C HIS A 345 -34.23 -5.29 1.70
N TYR A 346 -33.83 -5.27 0.42
CA TYR A 346 -34.47 -6.07 -0.61
C TYR A 346 -34.40 -7.57 -0.27
N PHE A 347 -33.22 -8.12 0.01
CA PHE A 347 -33.08 -9.54 0.37
C PHE A 347 -33.77 -9.89 1.68
N ALA A 348 -33.80 -8.97 2.66
CA ALA A 348 -34.58 -9.14 3.89
C ALA A 348 -36.07 -9.31 3.59
N ALA A 349 -36.62 -8.51 2.67
CA ALA A 349 -38.00 -8.63 2.25
C ALA A 349 -38.28 -9.91 1.48
N ILE A 350 -37.36 -10.34 0.61
CA ILE A 350 -37.49 -11.64 -0.09
C ILE A 350 -37.51 -12.80 0.91
N ALA A 351 -36.66 -12.77 1.94
CA ALA A 351 -36.68 -13.76 3.01
C ALA A 351 -38.06 -13.82 3.70
N LEU A 352 -38.64 -12.66 3.99
CA LEU A 352 -39.92 -12.58 4.68
C LEU A 352 -41.12 -12.97 3.80
N CYS A 353 -41.15 -12.52 2.55
CA CYS A 353 -42.29 -12.65 1.65
C CYS A 353 -42.30 -13.92 0.80
N ASP A 354 -41.14 -14.36 0.29
CA ASP A 354 -41.08 -15.41 -0.75
C ASP A 354 -40.65 -16.77 -0.20
N CYS A 355 -39.95 -16.81 0.94
CA CYS A 355 -39.58 -18.08 1.57
C CYS A 355 -40.77 -18.69 2.32
N PRO A 356 -40.92 -20.03 2.30
CA PRO A 356 -42.01 -20.70 3.00
C PRO A 356 -41.98 -20.42 4.51
N VAL A 357 -43.14 -20.57 5.14
CA VAL A 357 -43.26 -20.49 6.60
C VAL A 357 -42.46 -21.64 7.22
N ALA A 358 -41.70 -21.34 8.28
CA ALA A 358 -40.85 -22.32 8.94
C ALA A 358 -41.70 -23.44 9.55
N SER A 359 -41.26 -24.69 9.39
CA SER A 359 -41.85 -25.80 10.14
C SER A 359 -41.53 -25.69 11.64
N ASP A 360 -42.29 -26.35 12.51
CA ASP A 360 -42.04 -26.35 13.96
C ASP A 360 -40.62 -26.86 14.33
N ALA A 361 -40.00 -27.66 13.46
CA ALA A 361 -38.64 -28.13 13.63
C ALA A 361 -37.57 -27.08 13.28
N GLU A 362 -37.83 -26.19 12.32
CA GLU A 362 -36.91 -25.14 11.83
C GLU A 362 -37.09 -23.81 12.58
N LEU A 363 -38.26 -23.61 13.20
CA LEU A 363 -38.61 -22.39 13.93
C LEU A 363 -37.54 -21.93 14.93
N PRO A 364 -36.96 -22.80 15.79
CA PRO A 364 -35.95 -22.36 16.77
C PRO A 364 -34.67 -21.82 16.11
N GLU A 365 -34.29 -22.37 14.96
CA GLU A 365 -33.12 -21.92 14.21
C GLU A 365 -33.40 -20.58 13.52
N HIS A 366 -34.58 -20.43 12.93
CA HIS A 366 -35.02 -19.18 12.29
C HIS A 366 -35.18 -18.05 13.32
N GLU A 367 -35.75 -18.32 14.49
CA GLU A 367 -35.85 -17.36 15.60
C GLU A 367 -34.47 -16.86 16.02
N LYS A 368 -33.51 -17.77 16.23
CA LYS A 368 -32.16 -17.42 16.64
C LYS A 368 -31.43 -16.60 15.59
N ALA A 369 -31.57 -16.95 14.31
CA ALA A 369 -31.00 -16.20 13.21
C ALA A 369 -31.60 -14.79 13.12
N PHE A 370 -32.92 -14.67 13.29
CA PHE A 370 -33.65 -13.41 13.18
C PHE A 370 -33.36 -12.44 14.34
N ILE A 371 -33.18 -12.94 15.57
CA ILE A 371 -32.76 -12.11 16.71
C ILE A 371 -31.41 -11.44 16.45
N GLN A 372 -30.50 -12.13 15.75
CA GLN A 372 -29.19 -11.58 15.37
C GLN A 372 -29.22 -10.79 14.06
N PHE A 373 -30.36 -10.74 13.39
CA PHE A 373 -30.49 -10.18 12.06
C PHE A 373 -30.68 -8.66 12.10
N HIS A 374 -31.49 -8.14 13.02
CA HIS A 374 -31.72 -6.71 13.17
C HIS A 374 -30.87 -6.08 14.29
N VAL A 375 -30.49 -4.81 14.10
CA VAL A 375 -29.79 -4.03 15.13
C VAL A 375 -30.72 -3.73 16.30
N THR A 376 -31.98 -3.43 16.01
CA THR A 376 -33.07 -3.23 16.97
C THR A 376 -34.21 -4.12 16.55
N MET A 377 -34.83 -4.83 17.49
CA MET A 377 -35.96 -5.71 17.18
C MET A 377 -37.11 -4.88 16.58
N PRO A 378 -37.81 -5.40 15.56
CA PRO A 378 -38.98 -4.73 15.02
C PRO A 378 -40.07 -4.57 16.09
N ASP A 379 -40.70 -3.40 16.10
CA ASP A 379 -41.89 -3.15 16.91
C ASP A 379 -43.05 -4.01 16.37
N GLY A 380 -43.77 -4.71 17.26
CA GLY A 380 -44.88 -5.55 16.86
C GLY A 380 -45.09 -6.79 17.73
N PRO A 381 -45.75 -7.83 17.19
CA PRO A 381 -46.06 -9.05 17.93
C PRO A 381 -44.78 -9.84 18.25
N SER A 382 -44.89 -10.83 19.15
CA SER A 382 -43.77 -11.69 19.51
C SER A 382 -43.15 -12.36 18.26
N LEU A 383 -41.84 -12.60 18.28
CA LEU A 383 -41.09 -13.15 17.15
C LEU A 383 -41.69 -14.43 16.56
N ARG A 384 -42.26 -15.28 17.42
CA ARG A 384 -42.98 -16.51 17.00
C ARG A 384 -44.11 -16.21 16.05
N ILE A 385 -44.97 -15.29 16.47
CA ILE A 385 -46.12 -14.85 15.68
C ILE A 385 -45.62 -14.21 14.39
N LEU A 386 -44.61 -13.34 14.47
CA LEU A 386 -44.05 -12.68 13.30
C LEU A 386 -43.44 -13.65 12.27
N LEU A 387 -42.84 -14.77 12.68
CA LEU A 387 -42.25 -15.74 11.76
C LEU A 387 -43.24 -16.81 11.25
N GLN A 388 -44.32 -17.05 11.99
CA GLN A 388 -45.36 -18.03 11.64
C GLN A 388 -46.53 -17.42 10.85
N ASP A 389 -46.90 -16.16 11.14
CA ASP A 389 -48.02 -15.48 10.50
C ASP A 389 -47.59 -14.85 9.15
N PRO A 390 -48.14 -15.32 8.01
CA PRO A 390 -47.84 -14.76 6.70
C PRO A 390 -48.15 -13.26 6.58
N GLU A 391 -49.18 -12.76 7.27
CA GLU A 391 -49.54 -11.34 7.19
C GLU A 391 -48.52 -10.45 7.92
N GLU A 392 -48.06 -10.87 9.10
CA GLU A 392 -47.04 -10.13 9.85
C GLU A 392 -45.68 -10.13 9.12
N ARG A 393 -45.31 -11.27 8.50
CA ARG A 393 -44.15 -11.33 7.60
C ARG A 393 -44.29 -10.37 6.43
N ARG A 394 -45.48 -10.33 5.81
CA ARG A 394 -45.77 -9.44 4.68
C ARG A 394 -45.67 -7.97 5.10
N LYS A 395 -46.22 -7.58 6.26
CA LYS A 395 -46.12 -6.20 6.79
C LYS A 395 -44.67 -5.76 6.98
N LEU A 396 -43.85 -6.60 7.62
CA LEU A 396 -42.43 -6.29 7.81
C LEU A 396 -41.64 -6.30 6.49
N GLY A 397 -41.96 -7.24 5.59
CA GLY A 397 -41.40 -7.28 4.24
C GLY A 397 -41.72 -6.02 3.43
N LYS A 398 -42.94 -5.50 3.54
CA LYS A 398 -43.39 -4.23 2.93
C LYS A 398 -42.61 -3.04 3.47
N ALA A 399 -42.38 -2.97 4.78
CA ALA A 399 -41.52 -1.95 5.39
C ALA A 399 -40.08 -2.01 4.84
N HIS A 400 -39.52 -3.22 4.72
CA HIS A 400 -38.18 -3.40 4.14
C HIS A 400 -38.11 -3.02 2.66
N LEU A 401 -39.11 -3.36 1.84
CA LEU A 401 -39.16 -2.94 0.43
C LEU A 401 -39.30 -1.42 0.27
N LYS A 402 -40.14 -0.77 1.08
CA LYS A 402 -40.24 0.70 1.12
C LYS A 402 -38.88 1.33 1.39
N LYS A 403 -38.15 0.82 2.39
CA LYS A 403 -36.77 1.27 2.70
C LYS A 403 -35.79 1.00 1.57
N ALA A 404 -35.88 -0.15 0.89
CA ALA A 404 -35.06 -0.47 -0.26
C ALA A 404 -35.30 0.48 -1.46
N ILE A 405 -36.56 0.81 -1.76
CA ILE A 405 -36.95 1.74 -2.82
C ILE A 405 -36.36 3.13 -2.53
N MET A 406 -36.63 3.69 -1.35
CA MET A 406 -36.12 5.01 -0.95
C MET A 406 -34.59 5.10 -1.07
N LYS A 407 -33.88 4.03 -0.68
CA LYS A 407 -32.41 3.98 -0.74
C LYS A 407 -31.87 3.88 -2.17
N HIS A 408 -32.56 3.16 -3.06
CA HIS A 408 -32.21 3.15 -4.48
C HIS A 408 -32.50 4.49 -5.17
N GLU A 409 -33.60 5.15 -4.84
CA GLU A 409 -33.90 6.51 -5.33
C GLU A 409 -32.82 7.50 -4.92
N GLU A 410 -32.37 7.43 -3.66
CA GLU A 410 -31.26 8.26 -3.18
C GLU A 410 -29.95 7.95 -3.91
N ALA A 411 -29.63 6.66 -4.14
CA ALA A 411 -28.47 6.27 -4.94
C ALA A 411 -28.53 6.85 -6.37
N MET A 412 -29.68 6.80 -7.01
CA MET A 412 -29.91 7.39 -8.34
C MET A 412 -29.82 8.92 -8.32
N ARG A 413 -30.33 9.57 -7.26
CA ARG A 413 -30.22 11.02 -7.06
C ARG A 413 -28.77 11.44 -6.93
N ILE A 414 -28.00 10.79 -6.05
CA ILE A 414 -26.56 11.06 -5.86
C ILE A 414 -25.79 10.82 -7.16
N HIS A 415 -26.06 9.72 -7.86
CA HIS A 415 -25.51 9.42 -9.18
C HIS A 415 -25.74 10.59 -10.16
N SER A 416 -26.98 11.10 -10.23
CA SER A 416 -27.36 12.19 -11.13
C SER A 416 -26.64 13.51 -10.85
N LEU A 417 -26.13 13.74 -9.64
CA LEU A 417 -25.41 14.96 -9.28
C LEU A 417 -23.99 15.01 -9.84
N CYS A 418 -23.37 13.87 -10.15
CA CYS A 418 -21.98 13.84 -10.64
C CYS A 418 -21.91 13.69 -12.16
N LYS A 419 -21.37 14.72 -12.84
CA LYS A 419 -21.21 14.75 -14.31
C LYS A 419 -20.45 13.54 -14.86
N ILE A 420 -19.44 13.06 -14.15
CA ILE A 420 -18.62 11.91 -14.57
C ILE A 420 -19.42 10.61 -14.47
N LEU A 421 -20.15 10.41 -13.37
CA LEU A 421 -20.95 9.20 -13.19
C LEU A 421 -22.10 9.12 -14.20
N ARG A 422 -22.71 10.26 -14.56
CA ARG A 422 -23.73 10.32 -15.62
C ARG A 422 -23.26 9.83 -17.00
N LYS A 423 -21.95 9.78 -17.25
CA LYS A 423 -21.38 9.23 -18.50
C LYS A 423 -21.20 7.70 -18.44
N MET A 424 -21.53 7.06 -17.32
CA MET A 424 -21.36 5.63 -17.09
C MET A 424 -22.71 4.91 -17.21
N ASP A 425 -23.11 4.58 -18.44
CA ASP A 425 -24.44 4.02 -18.73
C ASP A 425 -24.74 2.74 -17.93
N ILE A 426 -23.74 1.86 -17.78
CA ILE A 426 -23.83 0.61 -17.01
C ILE A 426 -24.27 0.85 -15.57
N LEU A 427 -23.74 1.90 -14.91
CA LEU A 427 -24.10 2.20 -13.52
C LEU A 427 -25.57 2.63 -13.42
N GLN A 428 -26.04 3.48 -14.34
CA GLN A 428 -27.43 3.92 -14.40
C GLN A 428 -28.37 2.73 -14.66
N GLU A 429 -28.01 1.82 -15.56
CA GLU A 429 -28.78 0.61 -15.85
C GLU A 429 -28.91 -0.30 -14.62
N VAL A 430 -27.80 -0.56 -13.91
CA VAL A 430 -27.79 -1.38 -12.69
C VAL A 430 -28.68 -0.78 -11.61
N LEU A 431 -28.53 0.51 -11.31
CA LEU A 431 -29.35 1.20 -10.31
C LEU A 431 -30.83 1.17 -10.69
N SER A 432 -31.15 1.43 -11.98
CA SER A 432 -32.52 1.42 -12.47
C SER A 432 -33.15 0.03 -12.43
N PHE A 433 -32.37 -1.01 -12.75
CA PHE A 433 -32.81 -2.40 -12.68
C PHE A 433 -33.10 -2.82 -11.23
N ALA A 434 -32.18 -2.53 -10.31
CA ALA A 434 -32.35 -2.86 -8.90
C ALA A 434 -33.54 -2.11 -8.26
N HIS A 435 -33.72 -0.83 -8.63
CA HIS A 435 -34.88 -0.04 -8.24
C HIS A 435 -36.20 -0.65 -8.76
N LYS A 436 -36.28 -0.92 -10.07
CA LYS A 436 -37.47 -1.55 -10.69
C LYS A 436 -37.80 -2.89 -10.06
N ARG A 437 -36.79 -3.72 -9.78
CA ARG A 437 -36.96 -5.01 -9.10
C ARG A 437 -37.59 -4.86 -7.70
N SER A 438 -37.18 -3.84 -6.96
CA SER A 438 -37.76 -3.54 -5.64
C SER A 438 -39.20 -3.01 -5.75
N LEU A 439 -39.46 -2.14 -6.74
CA LEU A 439 -40.78 -1.57 -7.02
C LEU A 439 -41.79 -2.64 -7.44
N SER A 440 -41.42 -3.51 -8.38
CA SER A 440 -42.27 -4.62 -8.83
C SER A 440 -42.63 -5.54 -7.67
N LYS A 441 -41.64 -5.88 -6.83
CA LYS A 441 -41.90 -6.71 -5.65
C LYS A 441 -42.83 -6.02 -4.65
N TYR A 442 -42.67 -4.71 -4.44
CA TYR A 442 -43.57 -3.95 -3.57
C TYR A 442 -45.01 -3.97 -4.11
N SER A 443 -45.20 -3.75 -5.42
CA SER A 443 -46.54 -3.80 -6.04
C SER A 443 -47.20 -5.17 -6.00
N GLU A 444 -46.42 -6.26 -5.97
CA GLU A 444 -46.97 -7.62 -5.83
C GLU A 444 -47.58 -7.88 -4.45
N ILE A 445 -47.02 -7.25 -3.40
CA ILE A 445 -47.42 -7.49 -2.01
C ILE A 445 -48.34 -6.40 -1.43
N ASP A 446 -48.48 -5.28 -2.14
CA ASP A 446 -49.32 -4.16 -1.75
C ASP A 446 -50.77 -4.44 -2.16
N HIS A 447 -51.67 -4.46 -1.18
CA HIS A 447 -53.09 -4.73 -1.40
C HIS A 447 -53.91 -3.45 -1.15
N GLU A 448 -54.90 -3.19 -2.00
CA GLU A 448 -55.75 -1.99 -1.90
C GLU A 448 -56.53 -1.91 -0.57
N GLU A 449 -56.70 -3.04 0.12
CA GLU A 449 -57.35 -3.16 1.42
C GLU A 449 -56.39 -2.97 2.62
N ASP A 450 -55.10 -2.68 2.39
CA ASP A 450 -54.15 -2.37 3.44
C ASP A 450 -54.41 -0.97 4.04
N PHE A 451 -55.36 -0.85 4.97
CA PHE A 451 -55.67 0.39 5.68
C PHE A 451 -54.63 0.79 6.76
N PHE A 452 -53.55 0.02 6.92
CA PHE A 452 -52.52 0.26 7.93
C PHE A 452 -51.33 1.01 7.33
N GLU A 453 -50.80 1.98 8.08
CA GLU A 453 -49.59 2.70 7.69
C GLU A 453 -48.37 1.76 7.76
N THR A 454 -47.65 1.60 6.64
CA THR A 454 -46.42 0.79 6.60
C THR A 454 -45.36 1.42 7.50
N GLY A 455 -45.08 0.77 8.64
CA GLY A 455 -44.07 1.21 9.60
C GLY A 455 -42.64 1.25 9.06
N ASP A 456 -41.73 1.79 9.87
CA ASP A 456 -40.31 1.90 9.50
C ASP A 456 -39.57 0.57 9.67
N ALA A 457 -38.80 0.18 8.65
CA ALA A 457 -38.01 -1.03 8.71
C ALA A 457 -36.77 -0.87 9.62
N PRO A 458 -36.55 -1.79 10.58
CA PRO A 458 -35.35 -1.80 11.40
C PRO A 458 -34.08 -1.99 10.56
N ASP A 459 -32.95 -1.51 11.07
CA ASP A 459 -31.66 -1.71 10.42
C ASP A 459 -31.16 -3.14 10.56
N ILE A 460 -30.52 -3.64 9.51
CA ILE A 460 -29.94 -4.99 9.44
C ILE A 460 -28.53 -4.95 10.03
N HIS A 461 -28.22 -5.91 10.89
CA HIS A 461 -26.90 -6.07 11.48
C HIS A 461 -25.89 -6.59 10.44
N PRO A 462 -24.79 -5.87 10.17
CA PRO A 462 -23.81 -6.27 9.17
C PRO A 462 -23.01 -7.49 9.64
N LYS A 463 -23.03 -8.57 8.86
CA LYS A 463 -22.29 -9.80 9.17
C LYS A 463 -21.68 -10.38 7.89
N THR A 464 -20.47 -10.93 8.00
CA THR A 464 -19.81 -11.60 6.88
C THR A 464 -19.23 -12.96 7.26
N HIS A 465 -19.28 -13.89 6.31
CA HIS A 465 -18.75 -15.25 6.41
C HIS A 465 -17.26 -15.31 6.08
N GLN A 466 -16.77 -14.41 5.23
CA GLN A 466 -15.36 -14.34 4.85
C GLN A 466 -14.80 -12.96 5.19
N LYS A 467 -14.10 -12.87 6.33
CA LYS A 467 -13.43 -11.62 6.72
C LYS A 467 -12.31 -11.27 5.72
N PRO A 468 -12.25 -10.03 5.21
CA PRO A 468 -11.15 -9.58 4.37
C PRO A 468 -9.79 -9.65 5.11
N GLU A 469 -8.80 -10.28 4.49
CA GLU A 469 -7.43 -10.35 5.01
C GLU A 469 -6.50 -9.36 4.29
N ILE A 470 -5.58 -8.73 5.02
CA ILE A 470 -4.56 -7.86 4.46
C ILE A 470 -3.31 -8.69 4.14
N LYS A 471 -3.05 -8.95 2.85
CA LYS A 471 -1.91 -9.76 2.39
C LYS A 471 -0.69 -8.90 2.12
N SER A 472 0.28 -8.91 3.04
CA SER A 472 1.52 -8.14 2.90
C SER A 472 2.34 -8.58 1.66
N PRO A 473 3.06 -7.65 1.00
CA PRO A 473 3.90 -7.97 -0.16
C PRO A 473 4.97 -9.01 0.17
N ASN A 474 5.15 -10.01 -0.69
CA ASN A 474 6.21 -11.01 -0.55
C ASN A 474 7.42 -10.64 -1.41
N PHE A 475 8.40 -9.96 -0.81
CA PHE A 475 9.64 -9.55 -1.48
C PHE A 475 10.54 -10.70 -1.91
N SER A 476 10.34 -11.92 -1.38
CA SER A 476 11.16 -13.09 -1.72
C SER A 476 10.70 -13.84 -2.96
N GLN A 477 9.52 -13.51 -3.50
CA GLN A 477 8.96 -14.17 -4.69
C GLN A 477 9.85 -13.93 -5.92
N VAL A 478 10.32 -12.70 -6.12
CA VAL A 478 11.22 -12.33 -7.22
C VAL A 478 12.64 -12.26 -6.69
N LYS A 479 13.44 -13.30 -6.98
CA LYS A 479 14.86 -13.31 -6.61
C LYS A 479 15.65 -12.46 -7.59
N VAL A 480 16.51 -11.61 -7.05
CA VAL A 480 17.28 -10.65 -7.82
C VAL A 480 18.75 -10.75 -7.45
N THR A 481 19.61 -10.76 -8.46
CA THR A 481 21.07 -10.68 -8.29
C THR A 481 21.51 -9.23 -8.27
N ASP A 482 22.42 -8.91 -7.36
CA ASP A 482 22.98 -7.58 -7.22
C ASP A 482 23.76 -7.15 -8.47
N LEU A 483 23.28 -6.12 -9.18
CA LEU A 483 23.96 -5.60 -10.38
C LEU A 483 25.40 -5.17 -10.09
N PHE A 484 25.65 -4.64 -8.89
CA PHE A 484 26.95 -4.16 -8.47
C PHE A 484 27.71 -5.19 -7.63
N HIS A 485 27.44 -6.49 -7.83
CA HIS A 485 28.10 -7.56 -7.07
C HIS A 485 29.63 -7.50 -7.13
N ARG A 486 30.19 -6.99 -8.24
CA ARG A 486 31.64 -6.82 -8.45
C ARG A 486 32.31 -5.94 -7.39
N LEU A 487 31.58 -5.04 -6.73
CA LEU A 487 32.11 -4.23 -5.61
C LEU A 487 32.41 -5.05 -4.35
N GLY A 488 31.95 -6.30 -4.29
CA GLY A 488 32.18 -7.20 -3.18
C GLY A 488 30.94 -7.44 -2.32
N PRO A 489 31.05 -8.35 -1.36
CA PRO A 489 29.98 -8.77 -0.46
C PRO A 489 29.52 -7.65 0.49
N LEU A 490 28.21 -7.46 0.62
CA LEU A 490 27.59 -6.39 1.43
C LEU A 490 27.94 -6.46 2.93
N SER A 491 28.36 -7.62 3.44
CA SER A 491 28.81 -7.79 4.83
C SER A 491 29.97 -6.86 5.16
N VAL A 492 30.83 -6.60 4.17
CA VAL A 492 32.01 -5.74 4.31
C VAL A 492 31.89 -4.52 3.43
N PHE A 493 31.53 -4.68 2.16
CA PHE A 493 31.48 -3.65 1.11
C PHE A 493 30.09 -3.01 1.02
N SER A 494 29.70 -2.32 2.09
CA SER A 494 28.50 -1.49 2.17
C SER A 494 28.87 -0.03 2.36
N ALA A 495 28.07 0.89 1.82
CA ALA A 495 28.14 2.32 2.13
C ALA A 495 28.06 2.61 3.64
N LYS A 496 27.39 1.74 4.42
CA LYS A 496 27.26 1.90 5.87
C LYS A 496 28.59 1.67 6.61
N ASN A 497 29.52 0.96 5.98
CA ASN A 497 30.82 0.63 6.54
C ASN A 497 31.86 1.66 6.08
N LYS A 498 32.85 1.92 6.94
CA LYS A 498 34.05 2.68 6.59
C LYS A 498 35.27 1.78 6.75
N TRP A 499 36.24 1.94 5.87
CA TRP A 499 37.47 1.17 5.89
C TRP A 499 38.66 2.12 5.89
N TYR A 500 39.78 1.64 6.43
CA TYR A 500 41.06 2.27 6.14
C TYR A 500 41.45 2.04 4.68
N PRO A 501 42.32 2.88 4.09
CA PRO A 501 42.85 2.66 2.76
C PRO A 501 43.41 1.25 2.60
N VAL A 502 43.26 0.69 1.39
CA VAL A 502 43.77 -0.64 1.05
C VAL A 502 45.26 -0.72 1.35
N ARG A 503 45.67 -1.75 2.09
CA ARG A 503 47.07 -2.03 2.38
C ARG A 503 47.53 -3.25 1.57
N ARG A 504 48.69 -3.14 0.93
CA ARG A 504 49.37 -4.28 0.29
C ARG A 504 50.50 -4.73 1.19
N VAL A 505 50.51 -6.02 1.48
CA VAL A 505 51.46 -6.65 2.40
C VAL A 505 52.14 -7.80 1.66
N HIS A 506 53.47 -7.76 1.61
CA HIS A 506 54.25 -8.84 1.01
C HIS A 506 54.77 -9.77 2.10
N LEU A 507 54.50 -11.07 1.96
CA LEU A 507 54.77 -12.08 2.98
C LEU A 507 55.66 -13.19 2.42
N VAL A 508 56.78 -13.45 3.06
CA VAL A 508 57.63 -14.62 2.75
C VAL A 508 57.34 -15.73 3.76
N ARG A 509 57.27 -16.97 3.29
CA ARG A 509 56.93 -18.12 4.13
C ARG A 509 58.11 -18.47 5.05
N GLY A 510 57.90 -18.37 6.37
CA GLY A 510 58.88 -18.80 7.38
C GLY A 510 58.72 -20.28 7.77
N GLU A 511 59.53 -20.73 8.73
CA GLU A 511 59.53 -22.12 9.24
C GLU A 511 58.15 -22.58 9.73
N ASN A 512 57.40 -21.68 10.38
CA ASN A 512 56.05 -21.91 10.89
C ASN A 512 54.94 -21.35 9.97
N GLY A 513 55.23 -21.17 8.68
CA GLY A 513 54.31 -20.58 7.70
C GLY A 513 54.30 -19.05 7.75
N PHE A 514 53.15 -18.43 7.45
CA PHE A 514 53.03 -16.97 7.40
C PHE A 514 52.70 -16.31 8.75
N GLY A 515 52.37 -17.10 9.78
CA GLY A 515 52.13 -16.59 11.14
C GLY A 515 50.78 -15.88 11.35
N PHE A 516 49.73 -16.30 10.65
CA PHE A 516 48.35 -15.84 10.87
C PHE A 516 47.33 -16.96 10.70
N THR A 517 46.10 -16.74 11.16
CA THR A 517 44.96 -17.67 10.96
C THR A 517 43.83 -16.98 10.20
N LEU A 518 43.05 -17.77 9.46
CA LEU A 518 41.95 -17.31 8.62
C LEU A 518 40.60 -17.77 9.17
N ARG A 519 39.56 -16.96 8.98
CA ARG A 519 38.16 -17.29 9.32
C ARG A 519 37.19 -16.70 8.30
N GLY A 520 36.04 -17.35 8.14
CA GLY A 520 34.94 -16.84 7.33
C GLY A 520 35.18 -16.99 5.83
N ASP A 521 34.16 -16.62 5.06
CA ASP A 521 34.12 -16.70 3.60
C ASP A 521 33.61 -15.38 3.02
N SER A 522 34.10 -14.99 1.83
CA SER A 522 33.56 -13.88 1.02
C SER A 522 33.24 -12.60 1.82
N PRO A 523 34.25 -11.84 2.30
CA PRO A 523 35.68 -12.07 2.15
C PRO A 523 36.28 -12.79 3.37
N VAL A 524 37.40 -13.48 3.14
CA VAL A 524 38.12 -14.18 4.22
C VAL A 524 38.79 -13.17 5.16
N LEU A 525 38.63 -13.38 6.46
CA LEU A 525 39.12 -12.53 7.55
C LEU A 525 40.39 -13.10 8.18
N ILE A 526 41.36 -12.24 8.50
CA ILE A 526 42.48 -12.56 9.39
C ILE A 526 41.97 -12.63 10.83
N ALA A 527 41.89 -13.85 11.37
CA ALA A 527 41.33 -14.13 12.69
C ALA A 527 42.34 -13.98 13.83
N GLY A 528 43.63 -14.03 13.53
CA GLY A 528 44.68 -13.85 14.51
C GLY A 528 46.04 -13.76 13.82
N VAL A 529 46.94 -12.98 14.40
CA VAL A 529 48.31 -12.79 13.92
C VAL A 529 49.26 -13.14 15.06
N ILE A 530 50.26 -13.98 14.78
CA ILE A 530 51.25 -14.40 15.77
C ILE A 530 52.19 -13.21 16.08
N PRO A 531 52.30 -12.77 17.35
CA PRO A 531 53.21 -11.69 17.72
C PRO A 531 54.65 -11.99 17.31
N GLY A 532 55.32 -11.03 16.66
CA GLY A 532 56.69 -11.19 16.16
C GLY A 532 56.83 -12.10 14.92
N GLY A 533 55.76 -12.70 14.43
CA GLY A 533 55.77 -13.50 13.20
C GLY A 533 55.82 -12.66 11.92
N CYS A 534 56.06 -13.31 10.77
CA CYS A 534 56.15 -12.65 9.46
C CYS A 534 54.95 -11.72 9.17
N ALA A 535 53.73 -12.18 9.41
CA ALA A 535 52.53 -11.37 9.26
C ALA A 535 52.47 -10.15 10.19
N ALA A 536 52.95 -10.26 11.43
CA ALA A 536 52.98 -9.12 12.35
C ALA A 536 53.99 -8.05 11.90
N VAL A 537 55.20 -8.47 11.50
CA VAL A 537 56.29 -7.58 11.07
C VAL A 537 55.92 -6.80 9.82
N THR A 538 55.19 -7.45 8.91
CA THR A 538 54.74 -6.85 7.64
C THR A 538 53.47 -6.01 7.80
N GLY A 539 52.91 -5.94 9.01
CA GLY A 539 51.83 -5.03 9.38
C GLY A 539 50.42 -5.59 9.20
N LEU A 540 50.26 -6.90 8.97
CA LEU A 540 48.96 -7.57 8.98
C LEU A 540 48.36 -7.54 10.39
N LYS A 541 47.04 -7.31 10.49
CA LYS A 541 46.35 -7.18 11.79
C LYS A 541 45.16 -8.14 11.86
N GLU A 542 44.84 -8.56 13.08
CA GLU A 542 43.56 -9.21 13.34
C GLU A 542 42.41 -8.27 12.96
N GLY A 543 41.42 -8.79 12.25
CA GLY A 543 40.30 -8.00 11.73
C GLY A 543 40.48 -7.50 10.29
N ASP A 544 41.62 -7.79 9.65
CA ASP A 544 41.85 -7.49 8.24
C ASP A 544 41.08 -8.46 7.33
N TYR A 545 40.39 -7.94 6.31
CA TYR A 545 39.77 -8.74 5.25
C TYR A 545 40.70 -8.82 4.05
N ILE A 546 40.91 -10.04 3.55
CA ILE A 546 41.67 -10.29 2.33
C ILE A 546 40.80 -9.93 1.12
N ILE A 547 41.30 -9.01 0.30
CA ILE A 547 40.64 -8.57 -0.93
C ILE A 547 41.36 -9.03 -2.19
N SER A 548 42.66 -9.30 -2.12
CA SER A 548 43.41 -9.88 -3.24
C SER A 548 44.62 -10.70 -2.78
N VAL A 549 45.01 -11.67 -3.59
CA VAL A 549 46.21 -12.49 -3.40
C VAL A 549 46.95 -12.57 -4.73
N ASN A 550 48.20 -12.09 -4.79
CA ASN A 550 49.02 -11.97 -6.02
C ASN A 550 48.25 -11.32 -7.18
N GLY A 551 47.55 -10.22 -6.89
CA GLY A 551 46.73 -9.50 -7.88
C GLY A 551 45.38 -10.14 -8.25
N LYS A 552 45.10 -11.39 -7.82
CA LYS A 552 43.80 -12.04 -8.04
C LYS A 552 42.78 -11.53 -7.01
N ASP A 553 41.63 -11.02 -7.47
CA ASP A 553 40.52 -10.62 -6.60
C ASP A 553 40.01 -11.82 -5.79
N CYS A 554 39.96 -11.64 -4.47
CA CYS A 554 39.55 -12.64 -3.49
C CYS A 554 38.33 -12.19 -2.68
N ARG A 555 37.68 -11.06 -3.01
CA ARG A 555 36.52 -10.51 -2.27
C ARG A 555 35.36 -11.51 -2.14
N TRP A 556 35.19 -12.37 -3.15
CA TRP A 556 34.16 -13.40 -3.19
C TRP A 556 34.70 -14.82 -2.97
N SER A 557 36.01 -15.00 -2.85
CA SER A 557 36.61 -16.32 -2.69
C SER A 557 36.28 -16.93 -1.34
N LYS A 558 36.06 -18.24 -1.36
CA LYS A 558 35.87 -19.04 -0.16
C LYS A 558 37.20 -19.29 0.54
N HIS A 559 37.13 -19.65 1.82
CA HIS A 559 38.28 -19.97 2.66
C HIS A 559 39.25 -20.94 1.99
N ALA A 560 38.73 -22.05 1.45
CA ALA A 560 39.55 -23.07 0.80
C ALA A 560 40.32 -22.53 -0.42
N GLU A 561 39.70 -21.67 -1.23
CA GLU A 561 40.32 -21.06 -2.41
C GLU A 561 41.43 -20.09 -2.02
N VAL A 562 41.20 -19.24 -1.01
CA VAL A 562 42.22 -18.33 -0.51
C VAL A 562 43.39 -19.12 0.08
N VAL A 563 43.13 -20.16 0.86
CA VAL A 563 44.17 -21.07 1.37
C VAL A 563 44.97 -21.71 0.24
N GLN A 564 44.31 -22.13 -0.84
CA GLN A 564 44.99 -22.71 -2.00
C GLN A 564 45.90 -21.68 -2.68
N LEU A 565 45.42 -20.44 -2.89
CA LEU A 565 46.22 -19.35 -3.47
C LEU A 565 47.45 -19.01 -2.62
N LEU A 566 47.28 -18.97 -1.30
CA LEU A 566 48.40 -18.75 -0.37
C LEU A 566 49.40 -19.91 -0.38
N LYS A 567 48.94 -21.15 -0.59
CA LYS A 567 49.81 -22.34 -0.67
C LYS A 567 50.55 -22.46 -2.01
N SER A 568 49.95 -22.02 -3.12
CA SER A 568 50.53 -22.11 -4.46
C SER A 568 51.62 -21.07 -4.73
N THR A 569 52.12 -20.39 -3.68
CA THR A 569 53.11 -19.33 -3.82
C THR A 569 54.54 -19.89 -3.70
N GLY A 570 55.42 -19.48 -4.61
CA GLY A 570 56.82 -19.89 -4.66
C GLY A 570 57.73 -19.18 -3.66
N ALA A 571 59.05 -19.30 -3.86
CA ALA A 571 60.06 -18.71 -2.97
C ALA A 571 60.01 -17.17 -2.89
N GLU A 572 59.42 -16.52 -3.88
CA GLU A 572 59.28 -15.05 -3.96
C GLU A 572 58.27 -14.46 -2.97
N GLY A 573 57.51 -15.29 -2.23
CA GLY A 573 56.51 -14.80 -1.28
C GLY A 573 55.20 -14.36 -1.93
N VAL A 574 54.20 -14.05 -1.09
CA VAL A 574 52.83 -13.73 -1.49
C VAL A 574 52.51 -12.26 -1.23
N GLU A 575 51.97 -11.56 -2.21
CA GLU A 575 51.39 -10.24 -2.01
C GLU A 575 49.91 -10.39 -1.65
N ILE A 576 49.50 -9.83 -0.52
CA ILE A 576 48.12 -9.81 -0.06
C ILE A 576 47.63 -8.35 0.00
N GLY A 577 46.53 -8.08 -0.70
CA GLY A 577 45.75 -6.85 -0.50
C GLY A 577 44.74 -7.05 0.61
N VAL A 578 44.74 -6.16 1.62
CA VAL A 578 43.81 -6.20 2.75
C VAL A 578 43.12 -4.87 3.01
N ILE A 579 41.93 -4.95 3.58
CA ILE A 579 41.19 -3.81 4.13
C ILE A 579 40.83 -4.05 5.59
N THR A 580 40.83 -2.99 6.39
CA THR A 580 40.45 -3.05 7.80
C THR A 580 39.21 -2.21 8.03
N LEU A 581 38.15 -2.79 8.57
CA LEU A 581 36.95 -2.05 8.96
C LEU A 581 37.28 -1.07 10.09
N GLN A 582 36.87 0.19 9.95
CA GLN A 582 36.86 1.14 11.06
C GLN A 582 35.73 0.72 12.00
N GLY A 583 36.10 0.18 13.17
CA GLY A 583 35.12 -0.30 14.14
C GLY A 583 34.16 0.80 14.59
N SER A 584 32.90 0.44 14.84
CA SER A 584 32.02 1.21 15.72
C SER A 584 32.54 1.06 17.15
N GLU A 585 33.46 1.92 17.57
CA GLU A 585 34.00 1.90 18.94
C GLU A 585 32.93 2.11 20.04
N GLY A 586 31.67 2.36 19.69
CA GLY A 586 30.56 2.55 20.63
C GLY A 586 29.90 1.29 21.22
N GLN A 587 30.15 0.07 20.72
CA GLN A 587 29.41 -1.13 21.19
C GLN A 587 30.22 -2.15 21.99
N LYS A 588 31.55 -2.06 22.00
CA LYS A 588 32.40 -2.94 22.83
C LYS A 588 32.60 -2.44 24.27
N ALA A 589 32.29 -1.17 24.56
CA ALA A 589 32.48 -0.56 25.89
C ALA A 589 31.31 -0.80 26.87
N VAL A 590 30.10 -1.10 26.40
CA VAL A 590 28.92 -1.29 27.27
C VAL A 590 28.90 -2.69 27.91
N ASN A 591 29.45 -3.72 27.24
CA ASN A 591 29.45 -5.09 27.76
C ASN A 591 30.58 -5.40 28.76
N LYS A 592 31.59 -4.54 28.93
CA LYS A 592 32.64 -4.72 29.95
C LYS A 592 32.36 -4.00 31.27
N LYS A 593 31.48 -2.99 31.30
CA LYS A 593 31.08 -2.31 32.56
C LYS A 593 29.91 -2.98 33.28
N ALA A 594 29.12 -3.82 32.61
CA ALA A 594 28.02 -4.56 33.24
C ALA A 594 28.47 -5.84 33.98
N ALA A 595 29.71 -6.30 33.78
CA ALA A 595 30.22 -7.55 34.36
C ALA A 595 30.99 -7.37 35.69
N VAL A 596 31.18 -6.13 36.18
CA VAL A 596 32.01 -5.85 37.37
C VAL A 596 31.18 -5.35 38.57
N MET A 597 29.85 -5.27 38.45
CA MET A 597 28.96 -4.70 39.49
C MET A 597 27.86 -5.66 39.96
N SER A 598 28.09 -6.98 39.93
CA SER A 598 27.17 -7.94 40.54
C SER A 598 27.91 -9.14 41.14
N SER A 599 28.74 -8.88 42.16
CA SER A 599 29.20 -9.90 43.10
C SER A 599 28.86 -9.44 44.51
N GLY A 600 27.67 -9.82 44.97
CA GLY A 600 27.14 -9.50 46.30
C GLY A 600 26.00 -10.44 46.68
N GLY A 601 26.37 -11.63 47.17
CA GLY A 601 25.62 -12.49 48.10
C GLY A 601 24.13 -12.78 47.86
N GLY A 602 23.83 -13.96 47.34
CA GLY A 602 22.57 -14.67 47.59
C GLY A 602 22.75 -15.74 48.66
N LEU A 603 21.81 -15.84 49.61
CA LEU A 603 21.64 -16.96 50.53
C LEU A 603 20.37 -17.74 50.16
N LEU A 604 20.52 -19.08 50.06
CA LEU A 604 19.50 -20.15 50.20
C LEU A 604 18.42 -20.22 49.11
N LYS A 605 17.91 -21.38 48.66
CA LYS A 605 18.15 -22.82 48.83
C LYS A 605 17.31 -23.52 47.74
N ASN A 606 17.79 -24.65 47.21
CA ASN A 606 17.07 -25.86 46.76
C ASN A 606 15.83 -25.69 45.81
N ASN A 607 15.71 -26.44 44.71
CA ASN A 607 15.70 -27.90 44.68
C ASN A 607 15.94 -28.45 43.26
N LYS A 608 16.26 -29.74 43.24
CA LYS A 608 16.88 -30.58 42.21
C LYS A 608 15.83 -31.39 41.43
N GLU A 609 16.29 -31.97 40.30
CA GLU A 609 15.73 -33.08 39.49
C GLU A 609 14.87 -32.68 38.26
N ASN A 610 15.01 -33.25 37.05
CA ASN A 610 15.76 -34.42 36.59
C ASN A 610 16.02 -34.38 35.05
N SER A 611 17.27 -34.65 34.66
CA SER A 611 17.77 -35.53 33.57
C SER A 611 17.00 -35.82 32.25
N ARG A 612 17.69 -35.49 31.13
CA ARG A 612 18.14 -36.35 29.97
C ARG A 612 17.56 -36.13 28.56
N LYS A 613 18.49 -35.78 27.64
CA LYS A 613 18.63 -36.07 26.17
C LYS A 613 17.53 -35.48 25.26
N SER A 614 17.73 -34.92 24.05
CA SER A 614 18.71 -35.13 22.96
C SER A 614 18.72 -33.89 22.04
N LEU A 615 19.84 -33.63 21.36
CA LEU A 615 19.97 -32.68 20.24
C LEU A 615 19.02 -33.05 19.08
N MET A 616 18.44 -32.05 18.40
CA MET A 616 18.65 -31.79 16.96
C MET A 616 18.03 -30.46 16.48
N ASN A 617 18.69 -29.87 15.48
CA ASN A 617 18.51 -28.58 14.81
C ASN A 617 17.09 -28.20 14.36
N SER A 618 16.74 -26.91 14.46
CA SER A 618 16.03 -26.21 13.38
C SER A 618 16.09 -24.66 13.48
N LYS A 619 16.73 -24.07 12.47
CA LYS A 619 16.45 -22.81 11.73
C LYS A 619 15.96 -21.58 12.49
N SER A 620 16.87 -20.61 12.60
CA SER A 620 16.66 -19.21 12.95
C SER A 620 15.85 -18.46 11.88
N ALA A 621 14.68 -17.94 12.28
CA ALA A 621 13.97 -16.87 11.60
C ALA A 621 14.66 -15.53 11.91
N SER A 622 15.03 -14.78 10.87
CA SER A 622 15.65 -13.46 10.99
C SER A 622 14.61 -12.38 11.32
N THR A 623 14.68 -11.89 12.56
CA THR A 623 13.93 -10.74 13.07
C THR A 623 14.45 -9.44 12.44
N LEU A 624 13.58 -8.70 11.73
CA LEU A 624 13.86 -7.35 11.26
C LEU A 624 13.68 -6.36 12.43
N LEU A 625 14.74 -5.62 12.75
CA LEU A 625 14.80 -4.69 13.87
C LEU A 625 14.10 -3.37 13.55
N VAL A 626 13.17 -3.01 14.44
CA VAL A 626 12.46 -1.73 14.55
C VAL A 626 13.43 -0.60 14.92
N TRP A 627 13.36 0.53 14.21
CA TRP A 627 14.10 1.76 14.56
C TRP A 627 13.20 2.73 15.35
N ASN A 628 13.62 3.01 16.58
CA ASN A 628 13.04 4.06 17.44
C ASN A 628 14.10 5.16 17.64
N LYS A 629 13.82 6.40 17.22
CA LYS A 629 14.68 7.56 17.50
C LYS A 629 14.01 8.49 18.50
N LYS A 630 14.57 8.58 19.71
CA LYS A 630 14.39 9.72 20.62
C LYS A 630 15.22 10.90 20.10
N SER A 631 14.58 12.04 19.86
CA SER A 631 15.28 13.30 19.58
C SER A 631 15.24 14.22 20.80
N LYS A 632 16.41 14.76 21.17
CA LYS A 632 16.58 15.80 22.20
C LYS A 632 16.09 17.14 21.64
N ARG A 633 15.14 17.75 22.35
CA ARG A 633 14.60 19.10 22.13
C ARG A 633 15.67 20.17 22.44
N SER A 634 15.96 21.03 21.46
CA SER A 634 16.53 22.36 21.70
C SER A 634 15.38 23.37 21.82
N LYS A 635 15.43 24.23 22.83
CA LYS A 635 14.41 25.23 23.18
C LYS A 635 14.57 26.48 22.31
N ASN A 636 13.47 26.97 21.73
CA ASN A 636 13.11 28.39 21.73
C ASN A 636 11.60 28.52 21.59
N SER A 637 11.05 29.42 22.40
CA SER A 637 9.66 29.55 22.81
C SER A 637 8.87 30.52 21.92
N THR A 638 7.63 30.18 21.55
CA THR A 638 6.47 31.06 21.81
C THR A 638 5.18 30.21 21.87
N TYR A 639 4.31 30.61 22.79
CA TYR A 639 3.20 29.92 23.44
C TYR A 639 2.12 29.24 22.57
N SER A 640 1.73 28.02 22.97
CA SER A 640 0.35 27.53 22.92
C SER A 640 0.05 26.67 24.15
N VAL A 641 -1.07 26.99 24.82
CA VAL A 641 -1.53 26.38 26.08
C VAL A 641 -2.34 25.11 25.77
N PRO A 642 -2.22 24.01 26.54
CA PRO A 642 -2.93 22.76 26.30
C PRO A 642 -4.32 22.76 26.97
N PHE A 643 -5.30 22.09 26.36
CA PHE A 643 -6.55 21.72 27.03
C PHE A 643 -6.73 20.19 27.03
N THR A 644 -7.09 19.71 28.21
CA THR A 644 -7.14 18.34 28.69
C THR A 644 -8.34 17.55 28.16
N ALA A 645 -8.10 16.28 27.85
CA ALA A 645 -9.13 15.28 27.64
C ALA A 645 -9.77 14.89 28.98
N VAL A 646 -11.09 15.01 29.06
CA VAL A 646 -11.94 14.41 30.10
C VAL A 646 -12.38 13.04 29.58
N GLY A 647 -12.12 12.00 30.36
CA GLY A 647 -12.69 10.68 30.17
C GLY A 647 -13.96 10.57 31.00
N ASP A 648 -15.02 10.05 30.40
CA ASP A 648 -16.25 9.71 31.09
C ASP A 648 -16.18 8.26 31.60
N ASN A 649 -16.36 8.13 32.91
CA ASN A 649 -16.68 6.88 33.60
C ASN A 649 -18.21 6.80 33.75
N GLU A 650 -18.77 5.63 33.44
CA GLU A 650 -20.08 5.21 33.93
C GLU A 650 -20.06 5.07 35.46
N ALA A 651 -21.09 5.60 36.13
CA ALA A 651 -21.96 4.86 37.09
C ALA A 651 -22.68 5.81 38.07
N MET A 652 -23.94 5.42 38.34
CA MET A 652 -24.80 5.73 39.49
C MET A 652 -25.81 6.89 39.39
N TYR A 653 -27.07 6.44 39.44
CA TYR A 653 -28.37 7.09 39.63
C TYR A 653 -29.05 7.76 38.44
#